data_AF-A0A9D9Q7T2-F1
#
_entry.id   AF-A0A9D9Q7T2-F1
#
_cell.length_a   1.000
_cell.length_b   1.000
_cell.length_c   1.000
_cell.angle_alpha   90.00
_cell.angle_beta   90.00
_cell.angle_gamma   90.00
#
_symmetry.space_group_name_H-M   'P 1'
#
loop_
_entity.id
_entity.type
_entity.pdbx_description
1 polymer ?
#
loop_
_entity_poly.entity_id
_entity_poly.type
_entity_poly.pdbx_seq_one_letter_code
_entity_poly.pdbx_strand_id
1 'polypeptide(L)'
;MKTRYFITVLLVSAVAAIACTKDAEPLAGEDLVTLEATIGEPGTKIHFTGDYGTYTEARWEAGDCIWVRSDTQPYWESGDCFKTSTSDISSDGHSARFTGRTRADGKISAVYPYALVDGMSDNDKVILNIPGTQNIIPDDCPAGLLPAAAFWADGSTSFAMKYVLGAVKFSLTGQDFPVSYFELSDENTGSVLHGTCEITPDYSAKDISSVSMSNKAFANRIRLQPESALTLGSTPYEFYVMAPEGAFSTGMTLKAFDAEGAEIASLSTTANNAVVRGKVRKMPTAAMVESGSVVVEIEGSGTADDPYKVSSADVLSLVADKLAGDSYADFADKYYVQTADIDMAGVNFIPIGQTSAKPFKGYYDGAGKTISNVVTEGESSDNPASGIFGYTENAIIQGINAVNRVNTGSFVRVGGIVGHATNTAIRSCSLSGGSLEASANMCAGIAAQIDGGSVKNCTVSDVTVSTTANYAAGIVAHLPSGGTIENCQVTNATIKGAAEIGGVCGKIVGGVVKGCSVISSKITGTGEDAGGIAGWTKPNTTFENCTVSACTISSSKNYVAGIAALPEGATIVGCTVNEGTVITGLGGLGGVAGFFKNTESTVDDCTVDGVSISGTATNIGGVVGRFDLGTVKNTSVKNTSIKGVDSVGGIAGRPITRGGDCFIDGCLVETVDITGTYYLGGIAGYIYPDSDYLLTLANCGVKSLTINSSESDCRMGGVVGWVRLTDANSNARILNSYAHSLTFVYPSSASKPAVGGVIGYASMRDSDQGSLLVAGCTSNLSKADVNGGSVPSDTDAALIGAVFGLVVDNTAATVKECAFVNDGGLLAGPIGSNVNASAIEGYSSTDYASSASAQLGSFASSFSDYPLNNWTVSGGLPVN
;
A
#
# COMPACT_ATOMS: atom_id res chain seq x y z
N MET A 1 35.51 34.43 -52.98
CA MET A 1 34.81 34.81 -51.74
C MET A 1 33.37 35.17 -52.14
N LYS A 2 32.31 34.46 -51.80
CA LYS A 2 32.01 33.70 -50.57
C LYS A 2 31.63 32.24 -50.88
N THR A 3 32.23 31.37 -50.08
CA THR A 3 32.05 29.93 -49.94
C THR A 3 30.69 29.66 -49.29
N ARG A 4 29.84 28.81 -49.87
CA ARG A 4 28.61 28.28 -49.24
C ARG A 4 28.92 26.86 -48.75
N TYR A 5 29.15 26.70 -47.45
CA TYR A 5 29.42 25.43 -46.78
C TYR A 5 28.43 25.26 -45.61
N PHE A 6 27.82 24.07 -45.57
CA PHE A 6 27.15 23.36 -44.46
C PHE A 6 26.01 24.03 -43.66
N ILE A 7 24.84 23.35 -43.63
CA ILE A 7 23.73 23.59 -42.69
C ILE A 7 23.34 22.23 -42.09
N THR A 8 23.50 22.07 -40.77
CA THR A 8 23.19 20.85 -40.00
C THR A 8 22.20 21.17 -38.86
N VAL A 9 21.05 20.49 -38.89
CA VAL A 9 20.08 20.03 -37.84
C VAL A 9 19.49 20.99 -36.76
N LEU A 10 19.87 22.27 -36.65
CA LEU A 10 19.29 23.18 -35.63
C LEU A 10 17.99 23.94 -36.02
N LEU A 11 17.40 23.65 -37.18
CA LEU A 11 16.32 24.47 -37.77
C LEU A 11 14.88 24.09 -37.39
N VAL A 12 14.63 22.88 -36.86
CA VAL A 12 13.25 22.44 -36.54
C VAL A 12 12.67 23.18 -35.32
N SER A 13 13.51 23.61 -34.37
CA SER A 13 13.09 24.40 -33.21
C SER A 13 12.71 25.85 -33.52
N ALA A 14 13.03 26.35 -34.72
CA ALA A 14 12.77 27.75 -35.09
C ALA A 14 11.41 27.95 -35.77
N VAL A 15 10.79 26.92 -36.34
CA VAL A 15 9.48 27.02 -37.01
C VAL A 15 8.39 26.60 -36.04
N ALA A 16 7.67 27.59 -35.48
CA ALA A 16 6.72 27.35 -34.41
C ALA A 16 5.34 26.87 -34.89
N ALA A 17 4.95 27.21 -36.13
CA ALA A 17 3.67 26.79 -36.69
C ALA A 17 3.68 26.80 -38.24
N ILE A 18 3.05 25.78 -38.82
CA ILE A 18 2.67 25.76 -40.24
C ILE A 18 1.15 25.59 -40.29
N ALA A 19 0.45 26.57 -40.85
CA ALA A 19 -0.98 26.52 -41.13
C ALA A 19 -1.20 26.22 -42.62
N CYS A 20 -2.26 25.49 -42.93
CA CYS A 20 -2.60 25.13 -44.31
C CYS A 20 -4.04 25.52 -44.61
N THR A 21 -4.24 26.21 -45.73
CA THR A 21 -5.56 26.44 -46.31
C THR A 21 -5.65 25.74 -47.65
N LYS A 22 -6.69 24.90 -47.78
CA LYS A 22 -7.07 24.32 -49.07
C LYS A 22 -8.06 25.29 -49.71
N ASP A 23 -7.76 25.76 -50.91
CA ASP A 23 -8.69 26.65 -51.62
C ASP A 23 -9.98 25.89 -51.97
N ALA A 24 -11.12 26.56 -51.76
CA ALA A 24 -12.44 25.92 -51.77
C ALA A 24 -12.96 25.52 -53.17
N GLU A 25 -12.27 25.93 -54.25
CA GLU A 25 -12.67 25.56 -55.61
C GLU A 25 -11.65 24.61 -56.24
N PRO A 26 -12.02 23.34 -56.53
CA PRO A 26 -11.15 22.42 -57.23
C PRO A 26 -10.99 22.90 -58.69
N LEU A 27 -9.79 23.37 -59.03
CA LEU A 27 -9.39 23.51 -60.42
C LEU A 27 -9.12 22.11 -60.97
N ALA A 28 -9.75 21.74 -62.07
CA ALA A 28 -9.75 20.39 -62.63
C ALA A 28 -8.34 19.74 -62.65
N GLY A 29 -8.14 18.75 -61.76
CA GLY A 29 -6.90 17.96 -61.61
C GLY A 29 -5.80 18.71 -60.84
N GLU A 30 -5.56 18.30 -59.59
CA GLU A 30 -4.62 18.85 -58.59
C GLU A 30 -5.15 20.04 -57.78
N ASP A 31 -5.43 19.81 -56.49
CA ASP A 31 -5.83 20.85 -55.55
C ASP A 31 -4.67 21.82 -55.31
N LEU A 32 -4.97 23.13 -55.38
CA LEU A 32 -4.05 24.17 -54.99
C LEU A 32 -4.00 24.23 -53.46
N VAL A 33 -2.80 24.07 -52.91
CA VAL A 33 -2.58 24.09 -51.47
C VAL A 33 -1.65 25.25 -51.14
N THR A 34 -2.11 26.08 -50.23
CA THR A 34 -1.36 27.22 -49.71
C THR A 34 -0.97 26.94 -48.26
N LEU A 35 0.33 27.00 -47.98
CA LEU A 35 0.90 26.85 -46.66
C LEU A 35 1.38 28.20 -46.15
N GLU A 36 0.97 28.60 -44.96
CA GLU A 36 1.53 29.74 -44.24
C GLU A 36 2.43 29.21 -43.13
N ALA A 37 3.71 29.54 -43.18
CA ALA A 37 4.69 29.12 -42.19
C ALA A 37 5.25 30.32 -41.44
N THR A 38 5.32 30.19 -40.12
CA THR A 38 5.83 31.24 -39.23
C THR A 38 7.02 30.71 -38.42
N ILE A 39 8.14 31.40 -38.55
CA ILE A 39 9.31 31.27 -37.66
C ILE A 39 8.90 31.87 -36.31
N GLY A 40 9.26 31.23 -35.19
CA GLY A 40 8.87 31.56 -33.82
C GLY A 40 9.22 32.99 -33.38
N GLU A 41 9.07 33.30 -32.07
CA GLU A 41 9.09 34.68 -31.56
C GLU A 41 10.13 35.62 -32.24
N PRO A 42 9.76 36.87 -32.55
CA PRO A 42 10.66 37.85 -33.17
C PRO A 42 11.99 37.92 -32.41
N GLY A 43 13.11 37.66 -33.10
CA GLY A 43 14.43 37.59 -32.48
C GLY A 43 14.99 36.17 -32.30
N THR A 44 14.33 35.15 -32.87
CA THR A 44 14.90 33.80 -32.98
C THR A 44 16.22 33.83 -33.75
N LYS A 45 17.33 33.55 -33.06
CA LYS A 45 18.70 33.61 -33.59
C LYS A 45 19.26 32.22 -33.81
N ILE A 46 19.79 31.98 -35.01
CA ILE A 46 20.53 30.77 -35.36
C ILE A 46 22.02 31.01 -35.08
N HIS A 47 22.62 30.11 -34.31
CA HIS A 47 24.04 30.11 -34.00
C HIS A 47 24.78 29.28 -35.06
N PHE A 48 25.75 29.89 -35.74
CA PHE A 48 26.60 29.18 -36.71
C PHE A 48 27.94 28.84 -36.07
N THR A 49 28.26 27.55 -36.00
CA THR A 49 29.59 27.07 -35.58
C THR A 49 30.57 27.15 -36.75
N GLY A 50 31.00 28.36 -37.06
CA GLY A 50 32.27 28.66 -37.73
C GLY A 50 33.06 29.64 -36.86
N ASP A 51 34.34 29.87 -37.16
CA ASP A 51 35.36 30.57 -36.34
C ASP A 51 35.00 31.95 -35.72
N TYR A 52 33.77 32.46 -35.87
CA TYR A 52 33.35 33.78 -35.38
C TYR A 52 31.98 33.86 -34.67
N GLY A 53 31.35 32.75 -34.24
CA GLY A 53 30.23 32.79 -33.28
C GLY A 53 29.09 33.79 -33.57
N THR A 54 28.81 34.07 -34.85
CA THR A 54 27.83 35.08 -35.25
C THR A 54 26.42 34.52 -35.19
N TYR A 55 25.55 35.22 -34.46
CA TYR A 55 24.12 34.94 -34.42
C TYR A 55 23.43 35.66 -35.59
N THR A 56 22.72 34.93 -36.45
CA THR A 56 21.86 35.53 -37.49
C THR A 56 20.40 35.29 -37.14
N GLU A 57 19.56 36.29 -37.30
CA GLU A 57 18.11 36.15 -37.14
C GLU A 57 17.55 35.26 -38.26
N ALA A 58 16.74 34.26 -37.90
CA ALA A 58 16.12 33.34 -38.84
C ALA A 58 15.04 34.07 -39.65
N ARG A 59 15.15 34.07 -40.99
CA ARG A 59 14.19 34.71 -41.89
C ARG A 59 13.96 33.84 -43.12
N TRP A 60 12.75 33.88 -43.65
CA TRP A 60 12.39 33.32 -44.93
C TRP A 60 13.00 34.14 -46.07
N GLU A 61 13.54 33.45 -47.07
CA GLU A 61 14.06 34.05 -48.29
C GLU A 61 13.30 33.56 -49.52
N ALA A 62 13.25 34.42 -50.56
CA ALA A 62 12.60 34.05 -51.80
C ALA A 62 13.30 32.83 -52.44
N GLY A 63 12.53 31.79 -52.74
CA GLY A 63 13.04 30.52 -53.26
C GLY A 63 13.18 29.41 -52.21
N ASP A 64 13.01 29.70 -50.92
CA ASP A 64 12.86 28.66 -49.90
C ASP A 64 11.68 27.75 -50.24
N CYS A 65 11.75 26.48 -49.84
CA CYS A 65 10.67 25.53 -50.13
C CYS A 65 10.33 24.58 -49.00
N ILE A 66 9.04 24.22 -48.96
CA ILE A 66 8.47 23.19 -48.09
C ILE A 66 8.05 22.02 -48.99
N TRP A 67 8.50 20.81 -48.66
CA TRP A 67 8.12 19.62 -49.40
C TRP A 67 6.81 19.04 -48.86
N VAL A 68 5.86 18.74 -49.73
CA VAL A 68 4.49 18.33 -49.38
C VAL A 68 4.11 17.06 -50.13
N ARG A 69 3.68 16.02 -49.42
CA ARG A 69 3.29 14.72 -50.02
C ARG A 69 2.04 14.13 -49.37
N SER A 70 1.23 13.43 -50.15
CA SER A 70 0.14 12.57 -49.69
C SER A 70 0.63 11.15 -49.36
N ASP A 71 0.06 10.51 -48.34
CA ASP A 71 0.32 9.13 -47.94
C ASP A 71 0.01 8.09 -49.04
N THR A 72 -0.78 8.46 -50.04
CA THR A 72 -1.07 7.62 -51.21
C THR A 72 -0.12 7.85 -52.39
N GLN A 73 0.74 8.89 -52.36
CA GLN A 73 1.75 9.08 -53.40
C GLN A 73 2.88 8.07 -53.18
N PRO A 74 3.41 7.42 -54.24
CA PRO A 74 4.48 6.42 -54.10
C PRO A 74 5.90 7.00 -53.95
N TYR A 75 6.21 8.17 -54.52
CA TYR A 75 7.56 8.77 -54.52
C TYR A 75 7.50 10.32 -54.53
N TRP A 76 8.60 10.98 -54.14
CA TRP A 76 8.74 12.44 -54.18
C TRP A 76 9.15 12.93 -55.58
N GLU A 77 8.56 14.04 -56.04
CA GLU A 77 8.89 14.69 -57.32
C GLU A 77 9.16 16.19 -57.15
N SER A 78 9.84 16.82 -58.11
CA SER A 78 10.19 18.25 -58.04
C SER A 78 8.99 19.20 -57.89
N GLY A 79 7.78 18.74 -58.25
CA GLY A 79 6.53 19.48 -58.07
C GLY A 79 5.99 19.51 -56.63
N ASP A 80 6.53 18.68 -55.74
CA ASP A 80 6.12 18.56 -54.34
C ASP A 80 6.85 19.60 -53.44
N CYS A 81 7.83 20.35 -53.98
CA CYS A 81 8.55 21.44 -53.31
C CYS A 81 7.83 22.77 -53.55
N PHE A 82 7.03 23.19 -52.57
CA PHE A 82 6.25 24.42 -52.62
C PHE A 82 7.17 25.57 -52.27
N LYS A 83 7.39 26.49 -53.20
CA LYS A 83 8.35 27.58 -53.06
C LYS A 83 7.67 28.88 -52.63
N THR A 84 8.35 29.67 -51.82
CA THR A 84 7.93 31.05 -51.50
C THR A 84 8.53 32.06 -52.46
N SER A 85 7.79 33.15 -52.72
CA SER A 85 8.24 34.28 -53.52
C SER A 85 8.47 35.51 -52.63
N THR A 86 9.16 36.54 -53.12
CA THR A 86 9.39 37.78 -52.35
C THR A 86 8.08 38.46 -51.92
N SER A 87 7.01 38.35 -52.71
CA SER A 87 5.67 38.88 -52.37
C SER A 87 4.91 38.05 -51.34
N ASP A 88 5.37 36.83 -51.07
CA ASP A 88 4.76 35.90 -50.13
C ASP A 88 5.42 35.91 -48.75
N ILE A 89 6.45 36.74 -48.56
CA ILE A 89 7.19 36.87 -47.31
C ILE A 89 6.80 38.17 -46.60
N SER A 90 6.54 38.12 -45.30
CA SER A 90 6.25 39.28 -44.46
C SER A 90 7.44 40.24 -44.43
N SER A 91 7.19 41.52 -44.13
CA SER A 91 8.23 42.56 -44.13
C SER A 91 9.35 42.34 -43.12
N ASP A 92 9.09 41.57 -42.05
CA ASP A 92 10.08 41.16 -41.06
C ASP A 92 10.78 39.84 -41.41
N GLY A 93 10.31 39.12 -42.43
CA GLY A 93 10.85 37.85 -42.88
C GLY A 93 10.43 36.63 -42.06
N HIS A 94 9.57 36.78 -41.04
CA HIS A 94 9.23 35.68 -40.13
C HIS A 94 8.02 34.86 -40.57
N SER A 95 7.16 35.39 -41.44
CA SER A 95 6.04 34.65 -42.02
C SER A 95 6.19 34.56 -43.52
N ALA A 96 5.96 33.39 -44.09
CA ALA A 96 5.99 33.19 -45.53
C ALA A 96 4.85 32.28 -45.99
N ARG A 97 4.37 32.54 -47.20
CA ARG A 97 3.38 31.73 -47.89
C ARG A 97 4.04 30.89 -48.99
N PHE A 98 3.72 29.60 -49.00
CA PHE A 98 4.22 28.62 -49.97
C PHE A 98 3.03 28.02 -50.70
N THR A 99 3.03 28.13 -52.02
CA THR A 99 1.91 27.68 -52.84
C THR A 99 2.38 26.59 -53.79
N GLY A 100 1.63 25.49 -53.86
CA GLY A 100 1.90 24.40 -54.77
C GLY A 100 0.69 23.52 -54.99
N ARG A 101 0.84 22.51 -55.85
CA ARG A 101 -0.25 21.60 -56.23
C ARG A 101 0.02 20.22 -55.65
N THR A 102 -0.95 19.66 -54.92
CA THR A 102 -0.86 18.27 -54.43
C THR A 102 -1.46 17.31 -55.45
N ARG A 103 -0.78 16.19 -55.73
CA ARG A 103 -1.12 15.33 -56.87
C ARG A 103 -2.01 14.13 -56.57
N ALA A 104 -2.37 13.85 -55.31
CA ALA A 104 -3.17 12.67 -54.97
C ALA A 104 -4.08 12.87 -53.75
N ASP A 105 -5.16 12.08 -53.71
CA ASP A 105 -6.12 11.99 -52.62
C ASP A 105 -5.51 11.21 -51.43
N GLY A 106 -5.43 11.78 -50.23
CA GLY A 106 -4.86 11.11 -49.04
C GLY A 106 -4.46 12.08 -47.93
N LYS A 107 -3.89 11.57 -46.82
CA LYS A 107 -3.36 12.40 -45.72
C LYS A 107 -2.05 13.06 -46.16
N ILE A 108 -2.00 14.40 -46.07
CA ILE A 108 -0.85 15.19 -46.50
C ILE A 108 0.14 15.39 -45.34
N SER A 109 1.43 15.23 -45.62
CA SER A 109 2.56 15.50 -44.72
C SER A 109 3.48 16.57 -45.32
N ALA A 110 4.03 17.45 -44.48
CA ALA A 110 4.94 18.52 -44.89
C ALA A 110 6.28 18.45 -44.15
N VAL A 111 7.40 18.72 -44.85
CA VAL A 111 8.77 18.59 -44.33
C VAL A 111 9.61 19.84 -44.66
N TYR A 112 10.41 20.32 -43.69
CA TYR A 112 11.27 21.51 -43.80
C TYR A 112 12.53 21.45 -42.88
N PRO A 113 13.72 21.98 -43.25
CA PRO A 113 14.38 21.94 -44.56
C PRO A 113 15.38 20.77 -44.62
N TYR A 114 15.40 20.05 -45.73
CA TYR A 114 16.44 19.08 -46.01
C TYR A 114 17.32 19.65 -47.14
N ALA A 115 18.63 19.76 -46.88
CA ALA A 115 19.57 20.38 -47.81
C ALA A 115 19.51 19.70 -49.19
N LEU A 116 19.47 20.54 -50.24
CA LEU A 116 19.82 20.22 -51.63
C LEU A 116 19.60 18.74 -52.02
N VAL A 117 18.36 18.41 -52.40
CA VAL A 117 18.15 17.34 -53.39
C VAL A 117 18.75 17.89 -54.69
N ASP A 118 20.07 17.75 -54.84
CA ASP A 118 20.71 17.97 -56.11
C ASP A 118 20.04 16.99 -57.07
N GLY A 119 19.41 17.52 -58.12
CA GLY A 119 18.67 16.70 -59.06
C GLY A 119 19.59 15.59 -59.57
N MET A 120 19.28 14.34 -59.23
CA MET A 120 20.07 13.09 -59.37
C MET A 120 20.77 12.60 -58.09
N SER A 121 20.03 12.01 -57.14
CA SER A 121 20.44 10.78 -56.40
C SER A 121 19.30 10.26 -55.49
N ASP A 122 19.08 8.94 -55.50
CA ASP A 122 18.03 8.11 -54.89
C ASP A 122 17.02 8.73 -53.90
N ASN A 123 15.75 8.78 -54.33
CA ASN A 123 14.58 9.37 -53.65
C ASN A 123 14.02 8.57 -52.45
N ASP A 124 14.78 7.64 -51.87
CA ASP A 124 14.34 6.75 -50.77
C ASP A 124 15.09 6.98 -49.45
N LYS A 125 15.92 8.02 -49.34
CA LYS A 125 16.80 8.25 -48.18
C LYS A 125 16.55 9.60 -47.48
N VAL A 126 16.46 9.56 -46.15
CA VAL A 126 16.53 10.75 -45.28
C VAL A 126 17.86 10.70 -44.52
N ILE A 127 18.79 11.60 -44.84
CA ILE A 127 20.09 11.75 -44.20
C ILE A 127 20.01 12.73 -43.02
N LEU A 128 20.19 12.24 -41.81
CA LEU A 128 20.23 13.08 -40.61
C LEU A 128 21.67 13.27 -40.16
N ASN A 129 22.15 14.51 -40.19
CA ASN A 129 23.49 14.84 -39.71
C ASN A 129 23.50 15.04 -38.20
N ILE A 130 24.06 14.09 -37.45
CA ILE A 130 24.25 14.27 -36.01
C ILE A 130 25.55 15.07 -35.80
N PRO A 131 25.55 16.14 -34.97
CA PRO A 131 26.78 16.84 -34.64
C PRO A 131 27.76 15.88 -33.96
N GLY A 132 29.01 15.88 -34.43
CA GLY A 132 30.07 14.99 -33.95
C GLY A 132 30.46 15.18 -32.49
N THR A 133 29.94 16.20 -31.80
CA THR A 133 30.11 16.38 -30.36
C THR A 133 28.75 16.50 -29.70
N GLN A 134 28.35 15.49 -28.92
CA GLN A 134 27.26 15.63 -27.97
C GLN A 134 27.85 15.96 -26.60
N ASN A 135 27.73 17.22 -26.18
CA ASN A 135 28.09 17.58 -24.81
C ASN A 135 27.14 16.82 -23.87
N ILE A 136 27.72 15.90 -23.11
CA ILE A 136 27.03 15.12 -22.08
C ILE A 136 26.53 16.11 -21.02
N ILE A 137 25.22 16.38 -21.02
CA ILE A 137 24.54 16.99 -19.88
C ILE A 137 23.83 15.85 -19.16
N PRO A 138 24.18 15.57 -17.89
CA PRO A 138 23.44 14.60 -17.09
C PRO A 138 21.97 15.02 -17.01
N ASP A 139 21.09 14.06 -17.23
CA ASP A 139 19.66 14.08 -16.88
C ASP A 139 18.62 14.68 -17.85
N ASP A 140 18.97 15.05 -19.07
CA ASP A 140 17.96 15.23 -20.12
C ASP A 140 18.57 15.06 -21.52
N CYS A 141 17.98 14.19 -22.35
CA CYS A 141 18.08 14.39 -23.78
C CYS A 141 17.17 15.60 -24.06
N PRO A 142 17.69 16.79 -24.41
CA PRO A 142 16.85 17.97 -24.54
C PRO A 142 15.75 17.66 -25.55
N ALA A 143 14.51 17.98 -25.20
CA ALA A 143 13.35 17.91 -26.10
C ALA A 143 13.55 18.68 -27.43
N GLY A 144 14.66 19.40 -27.59
CA GLY A 144 15.11 20.07 -28.82
C GLY A 144 16.12 19.32 -29.71
N LEU A 145 16.56 18.08 -29.38
CA LEU A 145 17.47 17.30 -30.25
C LEU A 145 16.77 16.19 -31.07
N LEU A 146 15.52 15.86 -30.75
CA LEU A 146 14.78 14.84 -31.50
C LEU A 146 14.19 15.48 -32.78
N PRO A 147 14.40 14.90 -33.97
CA PRO A 147 13.80 15.42 -35.19
C PRO A 147 12.27 15.33 -35.09
N ALA A 148 11.58 16.42 -35.43
CA ALA A 148 10.13 16.53 -35.46
C ALA A 148 9.65 16.87 -36.87
N ALA A 149 8.47 16.37 -37.24
CA ALA A 149 7.79 16.69 -38.49
C ALA A 149 6.37 17.17 -38.19
N ALA A 150 5.84 17.99 -39.09
CA ALA A 150 4.49 18.49 -39.03
C ALA A 150 3.52 17.37 -39.48
N PHE A 151 2.72 16.85 -38.55
CA PHE A 151 1.65 15.90 -38.86
C PHE A 151 0.31 16.56 -38.64
N TRP A 152 -0.68 16.22 -39.46
CA TRP A 152 -2.04 16.69 -39.26
C TRP A 152 -2.56 16.23 -37.89
N ALA A 153 -3.08 17.16 -37.09
CA ALA A 153 -3.75 16.80 -35.85
C ALA A 153 -5.11 16.17 -36.20
N ASP A 154 -5.43 15.02 -35.61
CA ASP A 154 -6.65 14.29 -35.98
C ASP A 154 -7.89 15.19 -35.87
N GLY A 155 -8.60 15.37 -36.99
CA GLY A 155 -9.79 16.22 -37.07
C GLY A 155 -9.56 17.74 -37.13
N SER A 156 -8.33 18.22 -37.33
CA SER A 156 -8.00 19.66 -37.29
C SER A 156 -7.32 20.17 -38.55
N THR A 157 -7.67 21.36 -39.04
CA THR A 157 -7.01 22.06 -40.17
C THR A 157 -5.59 22.57 -39.87
N SER A 158 -4.95 22.10 -38.79
CA SER A 158 -3.63 22.51 -38.36
C SER A 158 -2.67 21.33 -38.25
N PHE A 159 -1.39 21.60 -38.48
CA PHE A 159 -0.33 20.65 -38.18
C PHE A 159 0.08 20.76 -36.72
N ALA A 160 0.37 19.62 -36.10
CA ALA A 160 1.11 19.52 -34.85
C ALA A 160 2.51 18.98 -35.17
N MET A 161 3.54 19.63 -34.63
CA MET A 161 4.88 19.06 -34.64
C MET A 161 4.87 17.80 -33.77
N LYS A 162 5.20 16.65 -34.37
CA LYS A 162 5.42 15.39 -33.64
C LYS A 162 6.83 14.90 -33.91
N TYR A 163 7.47 14.33 -32.89
CA TYR A 163 8.75 13.68 -33.04
C TYR A 163 8.67 12.51 -34.04
N VAL A 164 9.66 12.44 -34.91
CA VAL A 164 9.77 11.44 -35.98
C VAL A 164 10.50 10.20 -35.47
N LEU A 165 11.45 10.39 -34.54
CA LEU A 165 12.26 9.32 -33.94
C LEU A 165 12.10 9.27 -32.41
N GLY A 166 12.46 8.14 -31.81
CA GLY A 166 12.80 8.02 -30.40
C GLY A 166 14.29 7.72 -30.23
N ALA A 167 14.76 7.62 -28.98
CA ALA A 167 16.15 7.29 -28.67
C ALA A 167 16.24 6.02 -27.82
N VAL A 168 17.30 5.26 -28.01
CA VAL A 168 17.74 4.17 -27.14
C VAL A 168 19.02 4.63 -26.45
N LYS A 169 19.01 4.64 -25.12
CA LYS A 169 20.22 4.85 -24.31
C LYS A 169 20.73 3.51 -23.83
N PHE A 170 22.00 3.19 -24.03
CA PHE A 170 22.62 2.01 -23.42
C PHE A 170 23.97 2.37 -22.81
N SER A 171 24.36 1.62 -21.78
CA SER A 171 25.63 1.81 -21.08
C SER A 171 26.45 0.53 -21.15
N LEU A 172 27.73 0.64 -21.52
CA LEU A 172 28.63 -0.50 -21.69
C LEU A 172 29.78 -0.45 -20.69
N THR A 173 30.08 -1.59 -20.08
CA THR A 173 31.31 -1.86 -19.30
C THR A 173 32.07 -3.02 -19.93
N GLY A 174 33.36 -3.17 -19.65
CA GLY A 174 34.17 -4.25 -20.23
C GLY A 174 35.48 -4.56 -19.48
N GLN A 175 36.24 -5.52 -20.00
CA GLN A 175 37.54 -5.98 -19.46
C GLN A 175 38.73 -5.61 -20.38
N ASP A 176 38.99 -4.33 -20.58
CA ASP A 176 40.21 -3.81 -21.22
C ASP A 176 40.46 -4.30 -22.67
N PHE A 177 39.40 -4.57 -23.44
CA PHE A 177 39.51 -4.90 -24.86
C PHE A 177 39.36 -3.66 -25.76
N PRO A 178 40.23 -3.46 -26.76
CA PRO A 178 40.10 -2.38 -27.72
C PRO A 178 38.99 -2.67 -28.73
N VAL A 179 37.85 -1.98 -28.59
CA VAL A 179 36.72 -2.06 -29.52
C VAL A 179 36.91 -1.08 -30.68
N SER A 180 36.94 -1.60 -31.90
CA SER A 180 37.00 -0.77 -33.10
C SER A 180 35.63 -0.30 -33.57
N TYR A 181 34.56 -1.09 -33.46
CA TYR A 181 33.19 -0.62 -33.73
C TYR A 181 32.12 -1.47 -33.05
N PHE A 182 30.91 -0.92 -32.99
CA PHE A 182 29.72 -1.63 -32.52
C PHE A 182 28.68 -1.81 -33.64
N GLU A 183 27.87 -2.86 -33.55
CA GLU A 183 26.70 -3.09 -34.42
C GLU A 183 25.48 -3.42 -33.56
N LEU A 184 24.48 -2.54 -33.58
CA LEU A 184 23.17 -2.74 -32.97
C LEU A 184 22.18 -3.21 -34.03
N SER A 185 21.36 -4.23 -33.75
CA SER A 185 20.46 -4.83 -34.74
C SER A 185 19.17 -5.43 -34.16
N ASP A 186 18.12 -5.55 -34.96
CA ASP A 186 16.91 -6.36 -34.68
C ASP A 186 16.40 -7.09 -35.94
N GLU A 187 15.35 -7.90 -35.78
CA GLU A 187 14.64 -8.58 -36.88
C GLU A 187 13.27 -7.94 -37.19
N ASN A 188 12.99 -6.73 -36.70
CA ASN A 188 11.66 -6.13 -36.87
C ASN A 188 11.49 -5.45 -38.24
N THR A 189 10.48 -5.90 -38.99
CA THR A 189 10.18 -5.46 -40.36
C THR A 189 9.10 -4.36 -40.47
N GLY A 190 8.42 -4.01 -39.35
CA GLY A 190 7.15 -3.28 -39.37
C GLY A 190 7.19 -1.75 -39.14
N SER A 191 8.36 -1.17 -38.91
CA SER A 191 8.47 0.23 -38.44
C SER A 191 8.63 1.23 -39.58
N VAL A 192 7.50 1.78 -40.03
CA VAL A 192 7.48 2.71 -41.15
C VAL A 192 7.66 4.17 -40.69
N LEU A 193 8.86 4.69 -40.91
CA LEU A 193 9.03 5.98 -41.58
C LEU A 193 9.32 5.64 -43.03
N HIS A 194 8.53 6.13 -43.98
CA HIS A 194 8.67 5.74 -45.38
C HIS A 194 9.98 6.31 -45.97
N GLY A 195 11.08 5.58 -45.81
CA GLY A 195 12.42 5.88 -46.31
C GLY A 195 13.53 5.27 -45.44
N THR A 196 14.68 4.98 -46.03
CA THR A 196 15.90 4.59 -45.29
C THR A 196 16.43 5.83 -44.58
N CYS A 197 16.41 5.86 -43.24
CA CYS A 197 17.10 6.90 -42.49
C CYS A 197 18.60 6.55 -42.47
N GLU A 198 19.46 7.38 -43.02
CA GLU A 198 20.91 7.23 -42.97
C GLU A 198 21.48 8.32 -42.06
N ILE A 199 22.15 7.97 -40.97
CA ILE A 199 22.74 8.97 -40.08
C ILE A 199 24.17 9.21 -40.55
N THR A 200 24.48 10.42 -41.03
CA THR A 200 25.84 10.74 -41.53
C THR A 200 26.47 11.79 -40.62
N PRO A 201 27.57 11.52 -39.90
CA PRO A 201 28.17 12.53 -39.04
C PRO A 201 28.75 13.70 -39.85
N ASP A 202 28.59 14.91 -39.31
CA ASP A 202 29.22 16.12 -39.85
C ASP A 202 30.65 16.26 -39.32
N TYR A 203 31.61 16.48 -40.22
CA TYR A 203 33.04 16.56 -39.88
C TYR A 203 33.39 17.93 -39.31
N SER A 204 33.59 18.02 -37.99
CA SER A 204 34.84 18.50 -37.39
C SER A 204 34.78 18.50 -35.86
N ALA A 205 35.76 17.82 -35.28
CA ALA A 205 36.19 17.80 -33.87
C ALA A 205 35.38 16.99 -32.83
N LYS A 206 35.80 15.72 -32.71
CA LYS A 206 35.86 14.83 -31.53
C LYS A 206 34.58 14.13 -31.06
N ASP A 207 34.70 12.80 -31.14
CA ASP A 207 33.94 11.66 -30.58
C ASP A 207 32.76 11.09 -31.40
N ILE A 208 33.06 9.97 -32.08
CA ILE A 208 32.26 9.13 -33.02
C ILE A 208 32.37 9.56 -34.49
N SER A 209 33.02 8.72 -35.31
CA SER A 209 33.47 9.04 -36.68
C SER A 209 32.51 8.62 -37.80
N SER A 210 31.64 7.63 -37.57
CA SER A 210 30.55 7.29 -38.49
C SER A 210 29.42 6.55 -37.76
N VAL A 211 28.19 6.96 -38.04
CA VAL A 211 27.01 6.09 -37.92
C VAL A 211 26.68 5.65 -39.35
N SER A 212 26.25 4.41 -39.55
CA SER A 212 25.69 4.02 -40.84
C SER A 212 24.53 3.06 -40.60
N MET A 213 23.45 3.27 -41.37
CA MET A 213 22.30 2.39 -41.40
C MET A 213 22.25 1.76 -42.79
N SER A 214 22.24 0.44 -42.86
CA SER A 214 22.01 -0.27 -44.11
C SER A 214 20.84 -1.22 -43.95
N ASN A 215 19.77 -0.99 -44.70
CA ASN A 215 18.70 -1.98 -44.86
C ASN A 215 19.14 -2.97 -45.94
N LYS A 216 19.81 -4.05 -45.52
CA LYS A 216 19.85 -5.26 -46.33
C LYS A 216 18.89 -6.25 -45.69
N ALA A 217 17.73 -6.41 -46.31
CA ALA A 217 16.73 -7.45 -46.03
C ALA A 217 15.97 -7.34 -44.68
N PHE A 218 15.29 -6.22 -44.44
CA PHE A 218 14.21 -6.10 -43.44
C PHE A 218 14.61 -6.16 -41.95
N ALA A 219 15.86 -5.86 -41.61
CA ALA A 219 16.37 -5.77 -40.23
C ALA A 219 16.85 -4.34 -39.93
N ASN A 220 16.54 -3.77 -38.75
CA ASN A 220 17.19 -2.53 -38.33
C ASN A 220 18.63 -2.86 -37.96
N ARG A 221 19.63 -2.18 -38.55
CA ARG A 221 21.04 -2.28 -38.17
C ARG A 221 21.69 -0.91 -38.09
N ILE A 222 22.42 -0.66 -37.00
CA ILE A 222 23.09 0.60 -36.69
C ILE A 222 24.53 0.29 -36.30
N ARG A 223 25.50 0.79 -37.08
CA ARG A 223 26.92 0.66 -36.76
C ARG A 223 27.43 1.94 -36.09
N LEU A 224 28.20 1.81 -35.00
CA LEU A 224 28.84 2.92 -34.29
C LEU A 224 30.37 2.74 -34.34
N GLN A 225 31.08 3.66 -34.99
CA GLN A 225 32.53 3.59 -35.17
C GLN A 225 33.25 4.70 -34.37
N PRO A 226 33.91 4.39 -33.24
CA PRO A 226 34.82 5.31 -32.55
C PRO A 226 35.97 5.82 -33.45
N GLU A 227 36.48 7.04 -33.18
CA GLU A 227 37.63 7.63 -33.91
C GLU A 227 38.96 6.89 -33.66
N SER A 228 39.08 6.22 -32.52
CA SER A 228 40.17 5.32 -32.17
C SER A 228 39.61 4.18 -31.33
N ALA A 229 40.30 3.04 -31.29
CA ALA A 229 39.78 1.86 -30.59
C ALA A 229 39.42 2.20 -29.14
N LEU A 230 38.15 2.00 -28.79
CA LEU A 230 37.61 2.29 -27.47
C LEU A 230 37.93 1.14 -26.53
N THR A 231 38.70 1.40 -25.47
CA THR A 231 38.95 0.37 -24.44
C THR A 231 37.86 0.45 -23.38
N LEU A 232 36.98 -0.55 -23.33
CA LEU A 232 35.90 -0.61 -22.34
C LEU A 232 36.48 -1.04 -20.97
N GLY A 233 36.38 -0.16 -19.98
CA GLY A 233 36.80 -0.42 -18.60
C GLY A 233 35.63 -0.63 -17.63
N SER A 234 35.92 -0.57 -16.34
CA SER A 234 34.92 -0.71 -15.27
C SER A 234 33.94 0.47 -15.14
N THR A 235 34.29 1.63 -15.69
CA THR A 235 33.40 2.80 -15.74
C THR A 235 32.48 2.68 -16.95
N PRO A 236 31.15 2.77 -16.78
CA PRO A 236 30.21 2.66 -17.89
C PRO A 236 30.37 3.77 -18.94
N TYR A 237 30.45 3.38 -20.20
CA TYR A 237 30.36 4.28 -21.36
C TYR A 237 28.91 4.37 -21.82
N GLU A 238 28.34 5.58 -21.86
CA GLU A 238 26.96 5.79 -22.27
C GLU A 238 26.85 6.13 -23.76
N PHE A 239 25.89 5.52 -24.44
CA PHE A 239 25.62 5.73 -25.86
C PHE A 239 24.14 6.02 -26.08
N TYR A 240 23.85 6.92 -27.01
CA TYR A 240 22.51 7.26 -27.46
C TYR A 240 22.37 6.93 -28.95
N VAL A 241 21.35 6.16 -29.29
CA VAL A 241 21.06 5.76 -30.66
C VAL A 241 19.63 6.13 -31.01
N MET A 242 19.48 6.88 -32.09
CA MET A 242 18.18 7.33 -32.60
C MET A 242 17.59 6.27 -33.53
N ALA A 243 16.31 5.95 -33.35
CA ALA A 243 15.64 4.89 -34.11
C ALA A 243 14.14 5.19 -34.34
N PRO A 244 13.54 4.63 -35.41
CA PRO A 244 12.13 4.80 -35.70
C PRO A 244 11.24 4.10 -34.66
N GLU A 245 10.00 4.55 -34.56
CA GLU A 245 9.00 3.93 -33.68
C GLU A 245 8.83 2.44 -33.98
N GLY A 246 8.82 1.60 -32.94
CA GLY A 246 8.70 0.16 -33.05
C GLY A 246 10.01 -0.58 -33.33
N ALA A 247 11.12 0.12 -33.63
CA ALA A 247 12.43 -0.52 -33.66
C ALA A 247 12.71 -1.23 -32.32
N PHE A 248 13.39 -2.36 -32.37
CA PHE A 248 13.74 -3.24 -31.26
C PHE A 248 12.54 -3.89 -30.53
N SER A 249 11.35 -3.88 -31.14
CA SER A 249 10.13 -4.44 -30.54
C SER A 249 10.17 -5.96 -30.33
N THR A 250 10.98 -6.68 -31.10
CA THR A 250 11.16 -8.14 -31.01
C THR A 250 12.43 -8.54 -30.26
N GLY A 251 13.12 -7.58 -29.64
CA GLY A 251 14.46 -7.75 -29.11
C GLY A 251 15.52 -7.02 -29.92
N MET A 252 16.73 -6.95 -29.38
CA MET A 252 17.88 -6.30 -30.02
C MET A 252 19.16 -7.09 -29.78
N THR A 253 20.11 -6.97 -30.69
CA THR A 253 21.47 -7.52 -30.57
C THR A 253 22.49 -6.40 -30.78
N LEU A 254 23.34 -6.16 -29.78
CA LEU A 254 24.50 -5.27 -29.82
C LEU A 254 25.78 -6.10 -29.87
N LYS A 255 26.64 -5.85 -30.84
CA LYS A 255 27.93 -6.53 -31.04
C LYS A 255 29.06 -5.52 -31.03
N ALA A 256 30.23 -5.93 -30.55
CA ALA A 256 31.47 -5.17 -30.61
C ALA A 256 32.49 -5.95 -31.45
N PHE A 257 33.31 -5.22 -32.20
CA PHE A 257 34.26 -5.79 -33.15
C PHE A 257 35.64 -5.16 -33.00
N ASP A 258 36.69 -5.94 -33.28
CA ASP A 258 38.08 -5.46 -33.35
C ASP A 258 38.41 -4.82 -34.72
N ALA A 259 39.68 -4.43 -34.91
CA ALA A 259 40.15 -3.73 -36.10
C ALA A 259 40.16 -4.63 -37.35
N GLU A 260 40.28 -5.94 -37.13
CA GLU A 260 40.23 -6.99 -38.13
C GLU A 260 38.78 -7.37 -38.50
N GLY A 261 37.80 -6.86 -37.76
CA GLY A 261 36.38 -7.09 -37.98
C GLY A 261 35.86 -8.39 -37.37
N ALA A 262 36.61 -9.01 -36.46
CA ALA A 262 36.13 -10.13 -35.67
C ALA A 262 35.19 -9.64 -34.56
N GLU A 263 34.10 -10.37 -34.32
CA GLU A 263 33.23 -10.10 -33.17
C GLU A 263 33.99 -10.45 -31.89
N ILE A 264 34.22 -9.45 -31.04
CA ILE A 264 34.95 -9.63 -29.78
C ILE A 264 34.03 -9.62 -28.57
N ALA A 265 32.82 -9.07 -28.68
CA ALA A 265 31.80 -9.17 -27.65
C ALA A 265 30.39 -9.01 -28.23
N SER A 266 29.38 -9.56 -27.57
CA SER A 266 27.99 -9.37 -27.96
C SER A 266 27.01 -9.42 -26.79
N LEU A 267 25.85 -8.80 -26.99
CA LEU A 267 24.73 -8.72 -26.09
C LEU A 267 23.46 -8.87 -26.91
N SER A 268 22.57 -9.78 -26.52
CA SER A 268 21.26 -9.93 -27.16
C SER A 268 20.15 -9.88 -26.10
N THR A 269 19.02 -9.29 -26.46
CA THR A 269 17.81 -9.24 -25.65
C THR A 269 16.64 -9.82 -26.45
N THR A 270 15.77 -10.57 -25.77
CA THR A 270 14.50 -11.06 -26.34
C THR A 270 13.29 -10.27 -25.82
N ALA A 271 13.52 -9.27 -24.97
CA ALA A 271 12.49 -8.41 -24.41
C ALA A 271 12.00 -7.37 -25.44
N ASN A 272 10.74 -6.94 -25.32
CA ASN A 272 10.20 -5.86 -26.14
C ASN A 272 10.87 -4.53 -25.76
N ASN A 273 11.76 -4.05 -26.64
CA ASN A 273 12.48 -2.79 -26.49
C ASN A 273 11.99 -1.74 -27.49
N ALA A 274 10.70 -1.82 -27.87
CA ALA A 274 10.09 -0.92 -28.84
C ALA A 274 10.41 0.55 -28.55
N VAL A 275 11.03 1.19 -29.52
CA VAL A 275 11.28 2.62 -29.49
C VAL A 275 9.96 3.36 -29.64
N VAL A 276 9.74 4.36 -28.78
CA VAL A 276 8.55 5.21 -28.82
C VAL A 276 8.98 6.62 -29.26
N ARG A 277 8.23 7.21 -30.19
CA ARG A 277 8.53 8.57 -30.70
C ARG A 277 8.57 9.57 -29.55
N GLY A 278 9.58 10.44 -29.55
CA GLY A 278 9.69 11.48 -28.53
C GLY A 278 10.13 11.01 -27.15
N LYS A 279 10.44 9.71 -26.97
CA LYS A 279 10.90 9.15 -25.70
C LYS A 279 12.31 8.58 -25.81
N VAL A 280 13.01 8.56 -24.69
CA VAL A 280 14.27 7.84 -24.52
C VAL A 280 13.99 6.51 -23.82
N ARG A 281 14.23 5.40 -24.51
CA ARG A 281 14.23 4.06 -23.91
C ARG A 281 15.60 3.82 -23.27
N LYS A 282 15.63 3.76 -21.93
CA LYS A 282 16.85 3.38 -21.20
C LYS A 282 16.99 1.86 -21.22
N MET A 283 18.12 1.38 -21.70
CA MET A 283 18.52 -0.02 -21.63
C MET A 283 19.32 -0.25 -20.35
N PRO A 284 19.30 -1.49 -19.81
CA PRO A 284 20.16 -1.87 -18.69
C PRO A 284 21.64 -1.59 -19.01
N THR A 285 22.43 -1.31 -17.98
CA THR A 285 23.89 -1.29 -18.13
C THR A 285 24.35 -2.71 -18.39
N ALA A 286 25.01 -2.94 -19.52
CA ALA A 286 25.49 -4.25 -19.91
C ALA A 286 27.01 -4.33 -19.77
N ALA A 287 27.49 -5.42 -19.16
CA ALA A 287 28.89 -5.81 -19.28
C ALA A 287 29.06 -6.58 -20.60
N MET A 288 29.87 -6.04 -21.51
CA MET A 288 30.22 -6.73 -22.76
C MET A 288 31.19 -7.86 -22.42
N VAL A 289 30.75 -9.11 -22.58
CA VAL A 289 31.54 -10.32 -22.38
C VAL A 289 32.13 -10.80 -23.71
N GLU A 290 33.31 -11.43 -23.67
CA GLU A 290 33.99 -11.94 -24.86
C GLU A 290 33.08 -12.85 -25.71
N SER A 291 33.12 -12.66 -27.03
CA SER A 291 32.39 -13.54 -27.97
C SER A 291 32.89 -14.97 -27.80
N GLY A 292 32.02 -15.85 -27.26
CA GLY A 292 32.32 -17.26 -27.01
C GLY A 292 32.27 -17.74 -25.57
N SER A 293 31.93 -16.90 -24.57
CA SER A 293 31.78 -17.35 -23.17
C SER A 293 30.34 -17.30 -22.64
N VAL A 294 29.84 -18.52 -22.36
CA VAL A 294 28.71 -18.96 -21.50
C VAL A 294 27.33 -18.37 -21.81
N VAL A 295 26.53 -19.12 -22.57
CA VAL A 295 25.07 -19.08 -22.43
C VAL A 295 24.78 -19.36 -20.95
N VAL A 296 24.24 -18.37 -20.23
CA VAL A 296 23.69 -18.63 -18.89
C VAL A 296 22.55 -19.62 -19.12
N GLU A 297 22.78 -20.87 -18.74
CA GLU A 297 21.79 -21.94 -18.81
C GLU A 297 21.26 -22.23 -17.42
N ILE A 298 19.99 -22.63 -17.34
CA ILE A 298 19.41 -23.10 -16.10
C ILE A 298 19.78 -24.58 -15.97
N GLU A 299 20.77 -24.89 -15.12
CA GLU A 299 21.16 -26.28 -14.87
C GLU A 299 20.02 -27.08 -14.24
N GLY A 300 19.91 -28.36 -14.60
CA GLY A 300 18.87 -29.29 -14.14
C GLY A 300 17.75 -29.47 -15.17
N SER A 301 16.85 -30.42 -14.91
CA SER A 301 15.71 -30.73 -15.79
C SER A 301 14.37 -30.19 -15.28
N GLY A 302 14.36 -29.52 -14.13
CA GLY A 302 13.16 -28.96 -13.51
C GLY A 302 12.22 -30.00 -12.90
N THR A 303 12.72 -31.21 -12.67
CA THR A 303 11.99 -32.29 -12.00
C THR A 303 12.28 -32.28 -10.49
N ALA A 304 11.50 -33.00 -9.69
CA ALA A 304 11.73 -33.04 -8.24
C ALA A 304 13.10 -33.62 -7.86
N ASP A 305 13.59 -34.63 -8.60
CA ASP A 305 14.88 -35.27 -8.34
C ASP A 305 16.07 -34.49 -8.94
N ASP A 306 15.80 -33.65 -9.95
CA ASP A 306 16.80 -32.82 -10.64
C ASP A 306 16.21 -31.43 -10.92
N PRO A 307 16.07 -30.60 -9.87
CA PRO A 307 15.46 -29.28 -9.96
C PRO A 307 16.37 -28.30 -10.73
N TYR A 308 15.75 -27.27 -11.31
CA TYR A 308 16.46 -26.16 -11.90
C TYR A 308 17.24 -25.39 -10.82
N LYS A 309 18.56 -25.25 -11.00
CA LYS A 309 19.43 -24.60 -10.02
C LYS A 309 19.51 -23.10 -10.28
N VAL A 310 19.12 -22.31 -9.29
CA VAL A 310 19.22 -20.84 -9.33
C VAL A 310 20.46 -20.42 -8.54
N SER A 311 21.53 -20.08 -9.25
CA SER A 311 22.87 -19.87 -8.67
C SER A 311 23.34 -18.41 -8.69
N SER A 312 22.70 -17.54 -9.46
CA SER A 312 23.11 -16.13 -9.62
C SER A 312 21.94 -15.23 -10.00
N ALA A 313 22.18 -13.93 -10.00
CA ALA A 313 21.22 -12.92 -10.46
C ALA A 313 20.83 -13.11 -11.94
N ASP A 314 21.78 -13.50 -12.77
CA ASP A 314 21.53 -13.79 -14.20
C ASP A 314 20.62 -15.01 -14.36
N VAL A 315 20.86 -16.09 -13.60
CA VAL A 315 20.00 -17.28 -13.65
C VAL A 315 18.59 -16.98 -13.12
N LEU A 316 18.47 -16.21 -12.04
CA LEU A 316 17.16 -15.79 -11.51
C LEU A 316 16.39 -14.93 -12.53
N SER A 317 17.07 -14.00 -13.20
CA SER A 317 16.48 -13.18 -14.27
C SER A 317 16.08 -14.02 -15.48
N LEU A 318 16.91 -15.00 -15.86
CA LEU A 318 16.60 -15.95 -16.93
C LEU A 318 15.35 -16.78 -16.62
N VAL A 319 15.17 -17.22 -15.36
CA VAL A 319 13.94 -17.91 -14.93
C VAL A 319 12.71 -17.00 -15.14
N ALA A 320 12.80 -15.73 -14.74
CA ALA A 320 11.73 -14.76 -14.94
C ALA A 320 11.41 -14.57 -16.44
N ASP A 321 12.43 -14.46 -17.28
CA ASP A 321 12.28 -14.29 -18.73
C ASP A 321 11.63 -15.51 -19.41
N LYS A 322 12.03 -16.73 -19.04
CA LYS A 322 11.43 -17.96 -19.56
C LYS A 322 9.94 -18.07 -19.22
N LEU A 323 9.56 -17.56 -18.04
CA LEU A 323 8.16 -17.50 -17.59
C LEU A 323 7.37 -16.33 -18.18
N ALA A 324 8.05 -15.36 -18.81
CA ALA A 324 7.41 -14.26 -19.54
C ALA A 324 7.19 -14.58 -21.01
N GLY A 325 8.13 -15.31 -21.63
CA GLY A 325 8.19 -15.57 -23.06
C GLY A 325 7.33 -16.73 -23.55
N ASP A 326 7.66 -17.21 -24.76
CA ASP A 326 6.95 -18.31 -25.43
C ASP A 326 7.23 -19.67 -24.79
N SER A 327 8.33 -19.79 -24.03
CA SER A 327 8.69 -21.00 -23.28
C SER A 327 7.89 -21.19 -21.98
N TYR A 328 6.93 -20.31 -21.65
CA TYR A 328 6.21 -20.36 -20.38
C TYR A 328 5.71 -21.76 -19.99
N ALA A 329 5.09 -22.49 -20.93
CA ALA A 329 4.55 -23.83 -20.67
C ALA A 329 5.60 -24.85 -20.20
N ASP A 330 6.86 -24.68 -20.62
CA ASP A 330 7.95 -25.59 -20.28
C ASP A 330 8.53 -25.32 -18.89
N PHE A 331 8.30 -24.12 -18.33
CA PHE A 331 8.90 -23.65 -17.07
C PHE A 331 7.87 -23.38 -15.95
N ALA A 332 6.59 -23.17 -16.28
CA ALA A 332 5.57 -22.72 -15.31
C ALA A 332 5.40 -23.64 -14.10
N ASP A 333 5.40 -24.95 -14.32
CA ASP A 333 5.14 -26.00 -13.32
C ASP A 333 6.36 -26.92 -13.20
N LYS A 334 7.44 -26.36 -12.64
CA LYS A 334 8.74 -27.01 -12.47
C LYS A 334 9.29 -26.80 -11.06
N TYR A 335 10.33 -27.57 -10.74
CA TYR A 335 11.04 -27.49 -9.46
C TYR A 335 12.30 -26.66 -9.61
N TYR A 336 12.49 -25.73 -8.68
CA TYR A 336 13.63 -24.80 -8.62
C TYR A 336 14.25 -24.86 -7.23
N VAL A 337 15.59 -24.79 -7.18
CA VAL A 337 16.34 -24.70 -5.93
C VAL A 337 17.42 -23.62 -6.02
N GLN A 338 17.46 -22.73 -5.03
CA GLN A 338 18.52 -21.75 -4.92
C GLN A 338 19.78 -22.40 -4.34
N THR A 339 20.92 -22.18 -4.99
CA THR A 339 22.19 -22.84 -4.62
C THR A 339 23.23 -21.88 -4.03
N ALA A 340 23.01 -20.57 -4.16
CA ALA A 340 23.87 -19.52 -3.63
C ALA A 340 23.04 -18.32 -3.15
N ASP A 341 23.63 -17.45 -2.34
CA ASP A 341 23.05 -16.13 -2.08
C ASP A 341 23.13 -15.29 -3.36
N ILE A 342 22.07 -14.53 -3.65
CA ILE A 342 21.90 -13.78 -4.90
C ILE A 342 21.81 -12.29 -4.59
N ASP A 343 22.72 -11.49 -5.15
CA ASP A 343 22.65 -10.03 -5.08
C ASP A 343 22.11 -9.46 -6.40
N MET A 344 21.00 -8.73 -6.30
CA MET A 344 20.29 -8.13 -7.45
C MET A 344 20.64 -6.65 -7.64
N ALA A 345 21.66 -6.12 -6.94
CA ALA A 345 22.09 -4.75 -7.09
C ALA A 345 22.43 -4.41 -8.55
N GLY A 346 21.85 -3.33 -9.09
CA GLY A 346 22.05 -2.90 -10.47
C GLY A 346 21.31 -3.72 -11.53
N VAL A 347 20.58 -4.77 -11.14
CA VAL A 347 19.77 -5.59 -12.03
C VAL A 347 18.35 -5.01 -12.09
N ASN A 348 17.86 -4.72 -13.30
CA ASN A 348 16.46 -4.38 -13.50
C ASN A 348 15.63 -5.67 -13.47
N PHE A 349 15.18 -6.06 -12.28
CA PHE A 349 14.52 -7.34 -12.08
C PHE A 349 13.03 -7.26 -12.44
N ILE A 350 12.61 -8.13 -13.35
CA ILE A 350 11.20 -8.31 -13.67
C ILE A 350 10.65 -9.47 -12.82
N PRO A 351 9.51 -9.29 -12.09
CA PRO A 351 8.97 -10.34 -11.24
C PRO A 351 8.71 -11.66 -11.99
N ILE A 352 8.96 -12.77 -11.30
CA ILE A 352 8.63 -14.11 -11.80
C ILE A 352 7.11 -14.25 -11.87
N GLY A 353 6.57 -14.65 -13.02
CA GLY A 353 5.12 -14.74 -13.24
C GLY A 353 4.49 -13.36 -13.37
N GLN A 354 4.68 -12.70 -14.50
CA GLN A 354 4.39 -11.26 -14.65
C GLN A 354 2.90 -10.92 -14.74
N THR A 355 2.07 -11.87 -15.14
CA THR A 355 0.64 -11.63 -15.40
C THR A 355 -0.21 -12.76 -14.84
N SER A 356 -1.50 -12.50 -14.63
CA SER A 356 -2.46 -13.54 -14.26
C SER A 356 -2.63 -14.64 -15.32
N ALA A 357 -2.25 -14.39 -16.58
CA ALA A 357 -2.25 -15.39 -17.65
C ALA A 357 -0.98 -16.25 -17.68
N LYS A 358 0.12 -15.76 -17.09
CA LYS A 358 1.40 -16.46 -16.97
C LYS A 358 1.89 -16.46 -15.51
N PRO A 359 1.14 -17.02 -14.55
CA PRO A 359 1.58 -17.13 -13.16
C PRO A 359 2.66 -18.21 -13.00
N PHE A 360 3.47 -18.10 -11.96
CA PHE A 360 4.31 -19.22 -11.54
C PHE A 360 3.46 -20.30 -10.86
N LYS A 361 3.60 -21.57 -11.28
CA LYS A 361 2.81 -22.70 -10.77
C LYS A 361 3.64 -23.77 -10.06
N GLY A 362 4.95 -23.66 -10.15
CA GLY A 362 5.88 -24.68 -9.70
C GLY A 362 6.23 -24.63 -8.21
N TYR A 363 7.33 -25.31 -7.91
CA TYR A 363 7.94 -25.38 -6.59
C TYR A 363 9.25 -24.60 -6.59
N TYR A 364 9.39 -23.60 -5.72
CA TYR A 364 10.63 -22.85 -5.54
C TYR A 364 11.14 -23.01 -4.11
N ASP A 365 12.31 -23.63 -3.95
CA ASP A 365 13.03 -23.74 -2.69
C ASP A 365 14.23 -22.79 -2.64
N GLY A 366 14.12 -21.73 -1.85
CA GLY A 366 15.21 -20.82 -1.57
C GLY A 366 16.33 -21.44 -0.73
N ALA A 367 16.15 -22.64 -0.17
CA ALA A 367 17.15 -23.37 0.62
C ALA A 367 17.76 -22.56 1.78
N GLY A 368 17.01 -21.57 2.31
CA GLY A 368 17.47 -20.64 3.34
C GLY A 368 18.50 -19.61 2.87
N LYS A 369 18.66 -19.45 1.55
CA LYS A 369 19.58 -18.49 0.92
C LYS A 369 18.94 -17.11 0.77
N THR A 370 19.81 -16.13 0.62
CA THR A 370 19.45 -14.71 0.54
C THR A 370 19.22 -14.28 -0.90
N ILE A 371 18.21 -13.43 -1.12
CA ILE A 371 18.08 -12.61 -2.34
C ILE A 371 18.07 -11.14 -1.90
N SER A 372 19.16 -10.41 -2.16
CA SER A 372 19.34 -9.03 -1.71
C SER A 372 19.13 -8.00 -2.81
N ASN A 373 18.78 -6.78 -2.41
CA ASN A 373 18.77 -5.57 -3.24
C ASN A 373 17.87 -5.68 -4.47
N VAL A 374 16.77 -6.43 -4.37
CA VAL A 374 15.77 -6.55 -5.43
C VAL A 374 15.07 -5.21 -5.63
N VAL A 375 15.14 -4.69 -6.85
CA VAL A 375 14.36 -3.53 -7.31
C VAL A 375 13.41 -3.99 -8.41
N THR A 376 12.11 -3.77 -8.22
CA THR A 376 11.12 -3.98 -9.29
C THR A 376 10.57 -2.63 -9.76
N GLU A 377 10.60 -2.40 -11.07
CA GLU A 377 10.06 -1.18 -11.68
C GLU A 377 8.71 -1.46 -12.38
N GLY A 378 7.73 -0.59 -12.18
CA GLY A 378 6.37 -0.75 -12.72
C GLY A 378 5.91 0.40 -13.60
N GLU A 379 5.54 0.09 -14.84
CA GLU A 379 4.81 0.99 -15.75
C GLU A 379 3.29 0.82 -15.55
N SER A 380 2.51 1.88 -15.76
CA SER A 380 1.05 1.90 -15.56
C SER A 380 0.33 0.92 -16.49
N SER A 381 0.21 -0.33 -16.07
CA SER A 381 -0.61 -1.37 -16.71
C SER A 381 -1.88 -1.63 -15.89
N ASP A 382 -2.82 -2.37 -16.46
CA ASP A 382 -4.04 -2.76 -15.74
C ASP A 382 -3.68 -3.76 -14.62
N ASN A 383 -3.69 -3.26 -13.38
CA ASN A 383 -3.61 -4.04 -12.14
C ASN A 383 -2.28 -4.77 -11.84
N PRO A 384 -1.09 -4.15 -12.00
CA PRO A 384 0.20 -4.82 -11.83
C PRO A 384 0.44 -5.30 -10.40
N ALA A 385 1.02 -6.50 -10.29
CA ALA A 385 1.45 -7.12 -9.05
C ALA A 385 2.98 -7.22 -9.00
N SER A 386 3.57 -6.80 -7.89
CA SER A 386 5.01 -6.78 -7.64
C SER A 386 5.35 -7.70 -6.48
N GLY A 387 6.41 -8.48 -6.66
CA GLY A 387 7.04 -9.37 -5.69
C GLY A 387 8.37 -9.85 -6.27
N ILE A 388 9.08 -10.75 -5.58
CA ILE A 388 10.03 -11.63 -6.30
C ILE A 388 9.24 -12.45 -7.32
N PHE A 389 8.03 -12.86 -6.92
CA PHE A 389 7.00 -13.43 -7.78
C PHE A 389 5.85 -12.41 -7.93
N GLY A 390 5.47 -12.07 -9.16
CA GLY A 390 4.33 -11.20 -9.44
C GLY A 390 3.00 -11.91 -9.16
N TYR A 391 2.74 -12.97 -9.93
CA TYR A 391 1.55 -13.81 -9.87
C TYR A 391 1.94 -15.28 -9.67
N THR A 392 1.22 -15.96 -8.79
CA THR A 392 1.42 -17.39 -8.53
C THR A 392 0.07 -18.12 -8.48
N GLU A 393 0.04 -19.37 -8.93
CA GLU A 393 -1.18 -20.18 -8.96
C GLU A 393 -0.85 -21.64 -8.66
N ASN A 394 -1.43 -22.22 -7.61
CA ASN A 394 -1.14 -23.60 -7.16
C ASN A 394 0.35 -23.86 -6.85
N ALA A 395 1.11 -22.81 -6.57
CA ALA A 395 2.55 -22.90 -6.37
C ALA A 395 2.93 -23.20 -4.91
N ILE A 396 4.18 -23.61 -4.72
CA ILE A 396 4.81 -23.71 -3.40
C ILE A 396 6.08 -22.89 -3.42
N ILE A 397 6.17 -21.89 -2.54
CA ILE A 397 7.35 -21.04 -2.39
C ILE A 397 7.84 -21.17 -0.96
N GLN A 398 9.11 -21.55 -0.79
CA GLN A 398 9.68 -21.75 0.54
C GLN A 398 11.11 -21.25 0.67
N GLY A 399 11.55 -20.98 1.90
CA GLY A 399 12.96 -20.88 2.24
C GLY A 399 13.70 -19.68 1.64
N ILE A 400 13.00 -18.61 1.24
CA ILE A 400 13.60 -17.40 0.66
C ILE A 400 13.85 -16.37 1.75
N ASN A 401 15.07 -15.86 1.86
CA ASN A 401 15.41 -14.72 2.72
C ASN A 401 15.61 -13.46 1.84
N ALA A 402 14.58 -12.65 1.67
CA ALA A 402 14.67 -11.40 0.91
C ALA A 402 15.25 -10.27 1.78
N VAL A 403 16.21 -9.50 1.24
CA VAL A 403 16.88 -8.41 1.97
C VAL A 403 16.88 -7.12 1.14
N ASN A 404 16.58 -5.98 1.77
CA ASN A 404 16.63 -4.65 1.14
C ASN A 404 15.81 -4.54 -0.16
N ARG A 405 14.61 -5.13 -0.17
CA ARG A 405 13.73 -5.05 -1.32
C ARG A 405 13.07 -3.67 -1.42
N VAL A 406 13.01 -3.13 -2.64
CA VAL A 406 12.28 -1.90 -2.95
C VAL A 406 11.52 -2.04 -4.27
N ASN A 407 10.51 -1.19 -4.46
CA ASN A 407 9.82 -1.06 -5.74
C ASN A 407 9.73 0.40 -6.16
N THR A 408 9.78 0.65 -7.46
CA THR A 408 9.61 1.99 -8.06
C THR A 408 8.47 1.95 -9.08
N GLY A 409 7.79 3.08 -9.26
CA GLY A 409 6.64 3.17 -10.18
C GLY A 409 5.31 2.76 -9.56
N SER A 410 4.29 2.55 -10.40
CA SER A 410 2.89 2.42 -9.97
C SER A 410 2.43 0.96 -9.93
N PHE A 411 2.45 0.34 -8.73
CA PHE A 411 1.89 -0.99 -8.50
C PHE A 411 0.60 -0.95 -7.69
N VAL A 412 -0.37 -1.80 -8.08
CA VAL A 412 -1.63 -1.96 -7.34
C VAL A 412 -1.47 -2.95 -6.19
N ARG A 413 -0.72 -4.04 -6.42
CA ARG A 413 -0.43 -5.08 -5.42
C ARG A 413 1.07 -5.21 -5.23
N VAL A 414 1.58 -4.97 -4.04
CA VAL A 414 3.01 -5.11 -3.72
C VAL A 414 3.16 -6.07 -2.56
N GLY A 415 3.78 -7.22 -2.81
CA GLY A 415 4.28 -8.13 -1.79
C GLY A 415 5.80 -8.12 -1.78
N GLY A 416 6.43 -8.39 -0.64
CA GLY A 416 7.89 -8.58 -0.63
C GLY A 416 8.32 -9.86 -1.35
N ILE A 417 7.57 -10.95 -1.17
CA ILE A 417 7.83 -12.22 -1.85
C ILE A 417 6.86 -12.41 -3.02
N VAL A 418 5.55 -12.25 -2.79
CA VAL A 418 4.51 -12.52 -3.81
C VAL A 418 3.53 -11.37 -3.97
N GLY A 419 3.33 -10.85 -5.18
CA GLY A 419 2.33 -9.81 -5.42
C GLY A 419 0.89 -10.33 -5.29
N HIS A 420 0.54 -11.37 -6.04
CA HIS A 420 -0.76 -12.02 -6.03
C HIS A 420 -0.59 -13.54 -6.01
N ALA A 421 -1.23 -14.20 -5.06
CA ALA A 421 -1.22 -15.66 -4.94
C ALA A 421 -2.63 -16.23 -5.06
N THR A 422 -2.78 -17.30 -5.83
CA THR A 422 -4.02 -18.09 -5.94
C THR A 422 -3.73 -19.53 -5.56
N ASN A 423 -4.32 -20.02 -4.46
CA ASN A 423 -4.07 -21.36 -3.92
C ASN A 423 -2.57 -21.69 -3.74
N THR A 424 -1.76 -20.70 -3.38
CA THR A 424 -0.30 -20.83 -3.23
C THR A 424 0.06 -21.04 -1.76
N ALA A 425 1.03 -21.90 -1.48
CA ALA A 425 1.62 -22.07 -0.15
C ALA A 425 2.97 -21.34 -0.06
N ILE A 426 3.06 -20.34 0.82
CA ILE A 426 4.29 -19.60 1.12
C ILE A 426 4.75 -20.02 2.51
N ARG A 427 5.99 -20.51 2.68
CA ARG A 427 6.44 -20.94 4.00
C ARG A 427 7.93 -20.77 4.27
N SER A 428 8.27 -20.47 5.52
CA SER A 428 9.68 -20.32 5.93
C SER A 428 10.42 -19.28 5.09
N CYS A 429 9.74 -18.19 4.72
CA CYS A 429 10.34 -17.07 3.99
C CYS A 429 10.48 -15.85 4.91
N SER A 430 11.48 -15.01 4.67
CA SER A 430 11.64 -13.75 5.38
C SER A 430 11.81 -12.55 4.45
N LEU A 431 11.42 -11.38 4.93
CA LEU A 431 11.81 -10.10 4.37
C LEU A 431 12.45 -9.24 5.48
N SER A 432 13.66 -8.75 5.25
CA SER A 432 14.31 -7.81 6.18
C SER A 432 14.90 -6.59 5.47
N GLY A 433 14.67 -5.41 6.02
CA GLY A 433 15.13 -4.16 5.41
C GLY A 433 14.41 -3.80 4.10
N GLY A 434 14.50 -2.53 3.71
CA GLY A 434 13.87 -2.00 2.51
C GLY A 434 12.53 -1.30 2.76
N SER A 435 11.91 -0.88 1.66
CA SER A 435 10.67 -0.09 1.68
C SER A 435 9.79 -0.50 0.52
N LEU A 436 8.56 -0.91 0.84
CA LEU A 436 7.55 -1.33 -0.13
C LEU A 436 6.42 -0.30 -0.16
N GLU A 437 6.08 0.16 -1.36
CA GLU A 437 5.04 1.18 -1.55
C GLU A 437 4.06 0.78 -2.67
N ALA A 438 2.77 0.64 -2.35
CA ALA A 438 1.73 0.45 -3.35
C ALA A 438 0.99 1.76 -3.63
N SER A 439 0.87 2.14 -4.89
CA SER A 439 0.30 3.43 -5.30
C SER A 439 -1.23 3.48 -5.24
N ALA A 440 -1.91 2.32 -5.20
CA ALA A 440 -3.37 2.29 -5.37
C ALA A 440 -4.16 1.29 -4.51
N ASN A 441 -3.58 0.25 -3.91
CA ASN A 441 -4.42 -0.71 -3.16
C ASN A 441 -3.73 -1.48 -2.02
N MET A 442 -2.83 -2.40 -2.34
CA MET A 442 -2.41 -3.45 -1.41
C MET A 442 -0.89 -3.48 -1.28
N CYS A 443 -0.38 -3.37 -0.06
CA CYS A 443 1.05 -3.49 0.22
C CYS A 443 1.30 -4.41 1.41
N ALA A 444 2.18 -5.41 1.27
CA ALA A 444 2.59 -6.24 2.40
C ALA A 444 4.01 -6.79 2.29
N GLY A 445 4.59 -7.14 3.44
CA GLY A 445 5.96 -7.65 3.51
C GLY A 445 6.13 -9.06 2.92
N ILE A 446 5.12 -9.94 2.99
CA ILE A 446 5.21 -11.27 2.34
C ILE A 446 4.37 -11.32 1.07
N ALA A 447 3.05 -11.13 1.17
CA ALA A 447 2.17 -11.20 0.01
C ALA A 447 1.08 -10.14 -0.02
N ALA A 448 0.88 -9.43 -1.13
CA ALA A 448 -0.19 -8.42 -1.18
C ALA A 448 -1.58 -9.06 -1.12
N GLN A 449 -1.81 -10.15 -1.84
CA GLN A 449 -3.09 -10.85 -1.86
C GLN A 449 -2.89 -12.36 -1.93
N ILE A 450 -3.72 -13.11 -1.18
CA ILE A 450 -3.77 -14.58 -1.25
C ILE A 450 -5.22 -15.05 -1.36
N ASP A 451 -5.61 -15.45 -2.57
CA ASP A 451 -6.91 -16.04 -2.90
C ASP A 451 -6.85 -17.57 -2.74
N GLY A 452 -7.15 -18.03 -1.53
CA GLY A 452 -6.89 -19.41 -1.12
C GLY A 452 -5.39 -19.71 -0.96
N GLY A 453 -5.06 -20.68 -0.11
CA GLY A 453 -3.68 -21.05 0.21
C GLY A 453 -3.26 -20.71 1.65
N SER A 454 -1.96 -20.60 1.89
CA SER A 454 -1.42 -20.45 3.25
C SER A 454 -0.09 -19.68 3.30
N VAL A 455 0.12 -18.92 4.37
CA VAL A 455 1.43 -18.37 4.77
C VAL A 455 1.82 -18.95 6.11
N LYS A 456 2.98 -19.61 6.19
CA LYS A 456 3.42 -20.29 7.42
C LYS A 456 4.86 -20.01 7.78
N ASN A 457 5.15 -19.74 9.05
CA ASN A 457 6.52 -19.57 9.56
C ASN A 457 7.31 -18.47 8.81
N CYS A 458 6.65 -17.37 8.45
CA CYS A 458 7.29 -16.27 7.72
C CYS A 458 7.59 -15.08 8.64
N THR A 459 8.68 -14.36 8.36
CA THR A 459 9.14 -13.25 9.20
C THR A 459 9.32 -11.98 8.40
N VAL A 460 8.88 -10.84 8.93
CA VAL A 460 9.15 -9.52 8.38
C VAL A 460 9.80 -8.65 9.46
N SER A 461 10.98 -8.09 9.17
CA SER A 461 11.73 -7.27 10.14
C SER A 461 12.32 -6.00 9.52
N ASP A 462 12.25 -4.88 10.24
CA ASP A 462 12.95 -3.63 9.85
C ASP A 462 12.53 -3.11 8.46
N VAL A 463 11.26 -3.31 8.09
CA VAL A 463 10.69 -2.94 6.77
C VAL A 463 9.68 -1.80 6.93
N THR A 464 9.65 -0.90 5.96
CA THR A 464 8.52 0.03 5.77
C THR A 464 7.56 -0.54 4.73
N VAL A 465 6.28 -0.68 5.09
CA VAL A 465 5.19 -1.05 4.19
C VAL A 465 4.20 0.11 4.14
N SER A 466 4.02 0.71 2.97
CA SER A 466 3.12 1.84 2.78
C SER A 466 2.16 1.66 1.59
N THR A 467 0.97 2.23 1.74
CA THR A 467 0.09 2.55 0.62
C THR A 467 -0.69 3.82 0.93
N THR A 468 -1.16 4.51 -0.11
CA THR A 468 -2.08 5.65 0.04
C THR A 468 -3.55 5.22 0.01
N ALA A 469 -3.81 3.92 -0.19
CA ALA A 469 -5.13 3.35 -0.39
C ALA A 469 -5.49 2.34 0.72
N ASN A 470 -6.01 1.17 0.38
CA ASN A 470 -6.80 0.39 1.33
C ASN A 470 -5.96 -0.48 2.27
N TYR A 471 -5.28 -1.51 1.78
CA TYR A 471 -4.81 -2.59 2.64
C TYR A 471 -3.29 -2.54 2.80
N ALA A 472 -2.81 -2.39 4.04
CA ALA A 472 -1.41 -2.58 4.35
C ALA A 472 -1.21 -3.59 5.49
N ALA A 473 -0.18 -4.43 5.37
CA ALA A 473 0.19 -5.32 6.45
C ALA A 473 1.65 -5.78 6.45
N GLY A 474 2.12 -6.30 7.58
CA GLY A 474 3.44 -6.93 7.64
C GLY A 474 3.49 -8.23 6.85
N ILE A 475 2.47 -9.10 6.95
CA ILE A 475 2.48 -10.43 6.30
C ILE A 475 1.63 -10.45 5.03
N VAL A 476 0.31 -10.29 5.13
CA VAL A 476 -0.61 -10.36 3.97
C VAL A 476 -1.54 -9.16 3.91
N ALA A 477 -1.65 -8.42 2.82
CA ALA A 477 -2.56 -7.26 2.83
C ALA A 477 -4.04 -7.69 2.81
N HIS A 478 -4.39 -8.71 2.00
CA HIS A 478 -5.78 -9.15 1.83
C HIS A 478 -5.94 -10.67 1.62
N LEU A 479 -6.84 -11.28 2.40
CA LEU A 479 -7.36 -12.65 2.22
C LEU A 479 -8.82 -12.61 1.73
N PRO A 480 -9.09 -12.63 0.41
CA PRO A 480 -10.45 -12.50 -0.13
C PRO A 480 -11.36 -13.74 -0.03
N SER A 481 -10.82 -14.95 0.15
CA SER A 481 -11.62 -16.19 -0.05
C SER A 481 -11.15 -17.35 0.82
N GLY A 482 -11.10 -17.14 2.14
CA GLY A 482 -10.49 -18.13 3.01
C GLY A 482 -8.97 -18.21 2.83
N GLY A 483 -8.28 -18.71 3.85
CA GLY A 483 -6.83 -18.81 3.87
C GLY A 483 -6.32 -18.96 5.29
N THR A 484 -5.04 -19.33 5.41
CA THR A 484 -4.41 -19.50 6.71
C THR A 484 -3.12 -18.68 6.79
N ILE A 485 -2.94 -17.96 7.90
CA ILE A 485 -1.66 -17.33 8.26
C ILE A 485 -1.26 -17.90 9.61
N GLU A 486 -0.17 -18.66 9.65
CA GLU A 486 0.24 -19.41 10.83
C GLU A 486 1.68 -19.10 11.22
N ASN A 487 1.92 -18.90 12.51
CA ASN A 487 3.25 -18.76 13.10
C ASN A 487 4.13 -17.71 12.39
N CYS A 488 3.52 -16.62 11.94
CA CYS A 488 4.24 -15.55 11.26
C CYS A 488 4.58 -14.41 12.23
N GLN A 489 5.72 -13.76 12.01
CA GLN A 489 6.23 -12.73 12.90
C GLN A 489 6.52 -11.43 12.15
N VAL A 490 6.14 -10.30 12.75
CA VAL A 490 6.47 -8.97 12.27
C VAL A 490 7.19 -8.22 13.39
N THR A 491 8.39 -7.70 13.12
CA THR A 491 9.20 -6.99 14.11
C THR A 491 9.74 -5.69 13.55
N ASN A 492 9.84 -4.64 14.39
CA ASN A 492 10.44 -3.35 14.00
C ASN A 492 9.93 -2.77 12.67
N ALA A 493 8.68 -3.06 12.29
CA ALA A 493 8.13 -2.64 11.00
C ALA A 493 7.37 -1.32 11.15
N THR A 494 7.37 -0.52 10.08
CA THR A 494 6.47 0.63 9.94
C THR A 494 5.43 0.31 8.87
N ILE A 495 4.17 0.15 9.27
CA ILE A 495 3.05 -0.23 8.40
C ILE A 495 2.06 0.92 8.35
N LYS A 496 1.79 1.43 7.14
CA LYS A 496 0.92 2.60 6.94
C LYS A 496 -0.01 2.41 5.74
N GLY A 497 -1.27 2.77 5.90
CA GLY A 497 -2.22 2.88 4.79
C GLY A 497 -3.45 3.71 5.14
N ALA A 498 -4.33 3.95 4.17
CA ALA A 498 -5.50 4.79 4.38
C ALA A 498 -6.69 4.02 4.95
N ALA A 499 -7.01 2.84 4.43
CA ALA A 499 -8.06 2.00 5.01
C ALA A 499 -7.44 0.77 5.70
N GLU A 500 -8.23 -0.22 6.09
CA GLU A 500 -7.96 -1.39 6.92
C GLU A 500 -6.49 -1.88 7.01
N ILE A 501 -5.79 -1.49 8.08
CA ILE A 501 -4.40 -1.84 8.37
C ILE A 501 -4.31 -2.92 9.43
N GLY A 502 -3.48 -3.94 9.19
CA GLY A 502 -3.15 -4.96 10.18
C GLY A 502 -1.66 -5.14 10.32
N GLY A 503 -1.14 -5.43 11.51
CA GLY A 503 0.26 -5.84 11.64
C GLY A 503 0.53 -7.16 10.89
N VAL A 504 -0.41 -8.10 10.92
CA VAL A 504 -0.32 -9.37 10.18
C VAL A 504 -1.14 -9.33 8.89
N CYS A 505 -2.41 -8.93 8.97
CA CYS A 505 -3.29 -8.90 7.80
C CYS A 505 -4.21 -7.69 7.73
N GLY A 506 -4.28 -6.98 6.60
CA GLY A 506 -5.15 -5.80 6.46
C GLY A 506 -6.63 -6.17 6.55
N LYS A 507 -7.09 -6.98 5.60
CA LYS A 507 -8.48 -7.47 5.53
C LYS A 507 -8.58 -8.99 5.37
N ILE A 508 -9.53 -9.61 6.08
CA ILE A 508 -9.78 -11.06 6.04
C ILE A 508 -11.25 -11.34 5.72
N VAL A 509 -11.49 -12.17 4.70
CA VAL A 509 -12.81 -12.65 4.30
C VAL A 509 -12.89 -14.17 4.46
N GLY A 510 -13.21 -14.59 5.68
CA GLY A 510 -13.08 -15.98 6.11
C GLY A 510 -11.61 -16.40 6.21
N GLY A 511 -11.27 -17.22 7.20
CA GLY A 511 -9.91 -17.74 7.36
C GLY A 511 -9.43 -17.80 8.81
N VAL A 512 -8.18 -18.23 8.97
CA VAL A 512 -7.57 -18.44 10.29
C VAL A 512 -6.23 -17.71 10.37
N VAL A 513 -6.04 -16.94 11.43
CA VAL A 513 -4.75 -16.35 11.80
C VAL A 513 -4.34 -16.95 13.15
N LYS A 514 -3.24 -17.68 13.19
CA LYS A 514 -2.87 -18.49 14.35
C LYS A 514 -1.40 -18.35 14.73
N GLY A 515 -1.11 -18.15 16.01
CA GLY A 515 0.26 -18.14 16.52
C GLY A 515 1.12 -16.99 15.96
N CYS A 516 0.50 -15.94 15.43
CA CYS A 516 1.24 -14.83 14.82
C CYS A 516 1.59 -13.77 15.87
N SER A 517 2.74 -13.13 15.71
CA SER A 517 3.23 -12.10 16.63
C SER A 517 3.62 -10.80 15.92
N VAL A 518 3.24 -9.66 16.48
CA VAL A 518 3.68 -8.33 16.02
C VAL A 518 4.35 -7.60 17.16
N ILE A 519 5.63 -7.25 16.98
CA ILE A 519 6.50 -6.80 18.07
C ILE A 519 7.20 -5.50 17.66
N SER A 520 7.27 -4.52 18.56
CA SER A 520 8.06 -3.28 18.38
C SER A 520 7.76 -2.54 17.07
N SER A 521 6.53 -2.67 16.56
CA SER A 521 6.13 -2.17 15.25
C SER A 521 5.17 -1.01 15.36
N LYS A 522 5.20 -0.13 14.37
CA LYS A 522 4.30 1.02 14.25
C LYS A 522 3.28 0.77 13.15
N ILE A 523 2.00 0.78 13.52
CA ILE A 523 0.87 0.52 12.64
C ILE A 523 -0.01 1.77 12.60
N THR A 524 -0.23 2.34 11.42
CA THR A 524 -0.92 3.62 11.27
C THR A 524 -1.93 3.61 10.14
N GLY A 525 -3.22 3.73 10.50
CA GLY A 525 -4.31 4.03 9.58
C GLY A 525 -4.50 5.54 9.40
N THR A 526 -4.41 6.06 8.17
CA THR A 526 -4.59 7.50 7.90
C THR A 526 -6.02 7.87 7.55
N GLY A 527 -6.92 6.90 7.38
CA GLY A 527 -8.29 7.10 6.95
C GLY A 527 -9.34 6.24 7.68
N GLU A 528 -9.06 4.97 8.00
CA GLU A 528 -10.05 4.06 8.60
C GLU A 528 -9.47 3.16 9.70
N ASP A 529 -9.56 1.84 9.62
CA ASP A 529 -9.33 0.94 10.76
C ASP A 529 -7.86 0.50 10.88
N ALA A 530 -7.37 0.34 12.10
CA ALA A 530 -6.00 -0.14 12.36
C ALA A 530 -5.94 -1.15 13.50
N GLY A 531 -5.58 -2.40 13.20
CA GLY A 531 -5.40 -3.46 14.19
C GLY A 531 -3.96 -3.94 14.30
N GLY A 532 -3.56 -4.34 15.50
CA GLY A 532 -2.22 -4.91 15.71
C GLY A 532 -2.03 -6.24 14.98
N ILE A 533 -3.08 -7.07 14.85
CA ILE A 533 -3.07 -8.25 13.97
C ILE A 533 -3.84 -7.95 12.68
N ALA A 534 -5.09 -7.47 12.77
CA ALA A 534 -5.94 -7.23 11.61
C ALA A 534 -6.80 -5.97 11.64
N GLY A 535 -6.96 -5.32 10.49
CA GLY A 535 -7.81 -4.15 10.34
C GLY A 535 -9.30 -4.53 10.37
N TRP A 536 -9.77 -5.20 9.32
CA TRP A 536 -11.17 -5.61 9.18
C TRP A 536 -11.31 -7.09 8.90
N THR A 537 -12.26 -7.74 9.57
CA THR A 537 -12.62 -9.12 9.27
C THR A 537 -14.10 -9.26 8.96
N LYS A 538 -14.40 -10.21 8.09
CA LYS A 538 -15.75 -10.68 7.77
C LYS A 538 -16.05 -11.99 8.50
N PRO A 539 -17.33 -12.42 8.50
CA PRO A 539 -17.75 -13.61 9.25
C PRO A 539 -16.93 -14.85 8.89
N ASN A 540 -16.85 -15.79 9.84
CA ASN A 540 -16.05 -17.02 9.76
C ASN A 540 -14.52 -16.77 9.78
N THR A 541 -14.09 -15.69 10.44
CA THR A 541 -12.67 -15.44 10.72
C THR A 541 -12.32 -15.87 12.13
N THR A 542 -11.19 -16.58 12.31
CA THR A 542 -10.70 -17.02 13.62
C THR A 542 -9.29 -16.48 13.88
N PHE A 543 -9.07 -15.94 15.06
CA PHE A 543 -7.75 -15.60 15.60
C PHE A 543 -7.45 -16.50 16.78
N GLU A 544 -6.33 -17.21 16.74
CA GLU A 544 -5.91 -18.11 17.83
C GLU A 544 -4.50 -17.77 18.28
N ASN A 545 -4.31 -17.53 19.57
CA ASN A 545 -2.98 -17.41 20.19
C ASN A 545 -2.07 -16.38 19.49
N CYS A 546 -2.61 -15.24 19.07
CA CYS A 546 -1.84 -14.17 18.46
C CYS A 546 -1.38 -13.16 19.52
N THR A 547 -0.19 -12.58 19.33
CA THR A 547 0.44 -11.67 20.29
C THR A 547 0.81 -10.34 19.68
N VAL A 548 0.53 -9.24 20.38
CA VAL A 548 1.02 -7.90 20.03
C VAL A 548 1.74 -7.26 21.21
N SER A 549 3.00 -6.87 21.00
CA SER A 549 3.91 -6.46 22.09
C SER A 549 4.71 -5.23 21.70
N ALA A 550 4.83 -4.26 22.62
CA ALA A 550 5.62 -3.03 22.43
C ALA A 550 5.29 -2.26 21.14
N CYS A 551 4.04 -2.33 20.66
CA CYS A 551 3.62 -1.70 19.42
C CYS A 551 3.04 -0.29 19.62
N THR A 552 3.07 0.53 18.57
CA THR A 552 2.22 1.74 18.51
C THR A 552 1.20 1.55 17.40
N ILE A 553 -0.09 1.59 17.75
CA ILE A 553 -1.20 1.37 16.83
C ILE A 553 -2.09 2.60 16.85
N SER A 554 -2.32 3.19 15.68
CA SER A 554 -3.15 4.39 15.60
C SER A 554 -3.99 4.52 14.35
N SER A 555 -5.11 5.22 14.50
CA SER A 555 -5.94 5.69 13.38
C SER A 555 -6.43 7.13 13.57
N SER A 556 -6.57 7.85 12.46
CA SER A 556 -7.13 9.20 12.42
C SER A 556 -8.67 9.26 12.36
N LYS A 557 -9.42 8.14 12.24
CA LYS A 557 -10.89 8.21 12.14
C LYS A 557 -11.67 7.14 12.90
N ASN A 558 -11.55 5.88 12.49
CA ASN A 558 -12.50 4.82 12.88
C ASN A 558 -11.98 4.02 14.08
N TYR A 559 -11.82 2.70 13.93
CA TYR A 559 -11.59 1.79 15.05
C TYR A 559 -10.12 1.41 15.16
N VAL A 560 -9.65 1.21 16.39
CA VAL A 560 -8.28 0.78 16.65
C VAL A 560 -8.28 -0.32 17.70
N ALA A 561 -7.50 -1.37 17.46
CA ALA A 561 -7.30 -2.40 18.47
C ALA A 561 -5.95 -3.10 18.41
N GLY A 562 -5.59 -3.78 19.50
CA GLY A 562 -4.39 -4.60 19.54
C GLY A 562 -4.51 -5.88 18.72
N ILE A 563 -5.69 -6.51 18.62
CA ILE A 563 -5.88 -7.69 17.75
C ILE A 563 -6.63 -7.32 16.48
N ALA A 564 -7.94 -7.06 16.56
CA ALA A 564 -8.79 -6.81 15.39
C ALA A 564 -9.56 -5.49 15.53
N ALA A 565 -9.35 -4.51 14.65
CA ALA A 565 -10.04 -3.22 14.80
C ALA A 565 -11.55 -3.33 14.56
N LEU A 566 -11.97 -4.06 13.52
CA LEU A 566 -13.39 -4.27 13.19
C LEU A 566 -13.70 -5.77 12.98
N PRO A 567 -13.94 -6.55 14.04
CA PRO A 567 -14.42 -7.93 13.89
C PRO A 567 -15.93 -8.02 13.58
N GLU A 568 -16.28 -8.46 12.37
CA GLU A 568 -17.65 -8.85 12.00
C GLU A 568 -17.77 -10.38 11.99
N GLY A 569 -18.42 -10.98 13.00
CA GLY A 569 -18.61 -12.43 13.02
C GLY A 569 -17.33 -13.24 13.24
N ALA A 570 -16.38 -12.70 14.03
CA ALA A 570 -15.08 -13.31 14.24
C ALA A 570 -14.96 -13.97 15.62
N THR A 571 -14.15 -15.02 15.72
CA THR A 571 -13.76 -15.66 16.99
C THR A 571 -12.32 -15.29 17.31
N ILE A 572 -12.07 -14.72 18.48
CA ILE A 572 -10.74 -14.34 18.96
C ILE A 572 -10.48 -15.10 20.26
N VAL A 573 -9.48 -15.98 20.27
CA VAL A 573 -9.19 -16.85 21.42
C VAL A 573 -7.70 -16.90 21.76
N GLY A 574 -7.38 -16.82 23.05
CA GLY A 574 -6.00 -16.98 23.53
C GLY A 574 -5.05 -15.84 23.13
N CYS A 575 -5.58 -14.71 22.65
CA CYS A 575 -4.75 -13.62 22.13
C CYS A 575 -4.27 -12.68 23.23
N THR A 576 -3.06 -12.15 23.07
CA THR A 576 -2.40 -11.30 24.07
C THR A 576 -1.97 -9.96 23.48
N VAL A 577 -2.20 -8.86 24.21
CA VAL A 577 -1.70 -7.53 23.89
C VAL A 577 -0.98 -6.96 25.11
N ASN A 578 0.31 -6.69 25.00
CA ASN A 578 1.13 -6.41 26.18
C ASN A 578 2.34 -5.49 25.94
N GLU A 579 3.22 -5.44 26.95
CA GLU A 579 4.58 -4.87 26.90
C GLU A 579 4.63 -3.40 26.46
N GLY A 580 3.79 -2.55 27.06
CA GLY A 580 3.81 -1.11 26.76
C GLY A 580 3.21 -0.75 25.41
N THR A 581 2.43 -1.64 24.79
CA THR A 581 1.70 -1.33 23.56
C THR A 581 0.83 -0.08 23.76
N VAL A 582 0.88 0.84 22.80
CA VAL A 582 0.15 2.11 22.80
C VAL A 582 -0.90 2.09 21.70
N ILE A 583 -2.17 2.20 22.07
CA ILE A 583 -3.32 2.22 21.18
C ILE A 583 -3.97 3.60 21.21
N THR A 584 -4.05 4.27 20.06
CA THR A 584 -4.60 5.64 19.98
C THR A 584 -5.52 5.87 18.78
N GLY A 585 -6.63 6.59 18.96
CA GLY A 585 -7.52 6.90 17.84
C GLY A 585 -8.69 7.82 18.19
N LEU A 586 -9.54 8.10 17.20
CA LEU A 586 -10.70 8.99 17.34
C LEU A 586 -12.05 8.26 17.43
N GLY A 587 -12.17 7.02 16.93
CA GLY A 587 -13.37 6.17 17.06
C GLY A 587 -13.16 5.05 18.08
N GLY A 588 -13.96 3.97 18.03
CA GLY A 588 -13.95 2.94 19.10
C GLY A 588 -12.60 2.25 19.29
N LEU A 589 -12.09 2.23 20.53
CA LEU A 589 -10.78 1.66 20.87
C LEU A 589 -10.91 0.46 21.82
N GLY A 590 -10.17 -0.61 21.55
CA GLY A 590 -10.07 -1.74 22.47
C GLY A 590 -8.72 -2.41 22.48
N GLY A 591 -8.31 -3.02 23.59
CA GLY A 591 -7.08 -3.79 23.63
C GLY A 591 -7.13 -4.98 22.67
N VAL A 592 -8.27 -5.68 22.59
CA VAL A 592 -8.46 -6.83 21.69
C VAL A 592 -9.26 -6.44 20.45
N ALA A 593 -10.40 -5.77 20.63
CA ALA A 593 -11.31 -5.43 19.53
C ALA A 593 -11.81 -3.98 19.57
N GLY A 594 -11.88 -3.31 18.42
CA GLY A 594 -12.37 -1.94 18.35
C GLY A 594 -13.90 -1.89 18.37
N PHE A 595 -14.54 -2.63 17.46
CA PHE A 595 -16.00 -2.67 17.35
C PHE A 595 -16.55 -4.05 16.94
N PHE A 596 -17.44 -4.64 17.76
CA PHE A 596 -18.29 -5.76 17.35
C PHE A 596 -19.51 -5.25 16.59
N LYS A 597 -19.52 -5.42 15.27
CA LYS A 597 -20.53 -4.80 14.39
C LYS A 597 -21.53 -5.81 13.87
N ASN A 598 -22.80 -5.66 14.27
CA ASN A 598 -24.02 -6.24 13.67
C ASN A 598 -24.04 -7.78 13.43
N THR A 599 -23.01 -8.50 13.84
CA THR A 599 -22.84 -9.94 13.66
C THR A 599 -22.02 -10.42 14.84
N GLU A 600 -22.46 -11.54 15.42
CA GLU A 600 -21.95 -12.04 16.68
C GLU A 600 -20.44 -12.34 16.62
N SER A 601 -19.65 -11.55 17.35
CA SER A 601 -18.22 -11.78 17.52
C SER A 601 -17.95 -12.31 18.93
N THR A 602 -16.93 -13.16 19.07
CA THR A 602 -16.53 -13.74 20.36
C THR A 602 -15.09 -13.38 20.70
N VAL A 603 -14.84 -12.96 21.93
CA VAL A 603 -13.51 -12.89 22.55
C VAL A 603 -13.50 -13.84 23.75
N ASP A 604 -12.54 -14.76 23.77
CA ASP A 604 -12.38 -15.78 24.81
C ASP A 604 -10.92 -15.89 25.24
N ASP A 605 -10.66 -16.07 26.53
CA ASP A 605 -9.32 -16.34 27.07
C ASP A 605 -8.22 -15.37 26.58
N CYS A 606 -8.55 -14.09 26.43
CA CYS A 606 -7.60 -13.08 25.97
C CYS A 606 -6.98 -12.31 27.15
N THR A 607 -5.82 -11.70 26.92
CA THR A 607 -5.13 -10.90 27.94
C THR A 607 -4.66 -9.56 27.38
N VAL A 608 -4.92 -8.49 28.13
CA VAL A 608 -4.38 -7.15 27.89
C VAL A 608 -3.58 -6.75 29.13
N ASP A 609 -2.26 -6.60 29.03
CA ASP A 609 -1.38 -6.40 30.19
C ASP A 609 -0.29 -5.35 29.95
N GLY A 610 -0.28 -4.27 30.73
CA GLY A 610 0.73 -3.22 30.57
C GLY A 610 0.51 -2.36 29.33
N VAL A 611 -0.74 -2.08 28.96
CA VAL A 611 -1.11 -1.37 27.72
C VAL A 611 -1.57 0.06 28.03
N SER A 612 -1.36 0.99 27.10
CA SER A 612 -1.93 2.34 27.15
C SER A 612 -2.93 2.52 26.01
N ILE A 613 -4.21 2.67 26.37
CA ILE A 613 -5.30 2.89 25.42
C ILE A 613 -5.81 4.31 25.62
N SER A 614 -5.60 5.19 24.65
CA SER A 614 -6.00 6.60 24.82
C SER A 614 -6.46 7.27 23.54
N GLY A 615 -7.53 8.05 23.61
CA GLY A 615 -8.03 8.77 22.44
C GLY A 615 -9.17 9.72 22.77
N THR A 616 -9.63 10.47 21.77
CA THR A 616 -10.83 11.31 21.90
C THR A 616 -12.12 10.53 21.61
N ALA A 617 -12.01 9.21 21.58
CA ALA A 617 -13.11 8.29 21.32
C ALA A 617 -14.16 8.31 22.43
N THR A 618 -15.41 8.10 22.03
CA THR A 618 -16.53 7.99 22.97
C THR A 618 -16.76 6.58 23.49
N ASN A 619 -16.14 5.56 22.88
CA ASN A 619 -16.32 4.16 23.27
C ASN A 619 -14.96 3.48 23.38
N ILE A 620 -14.46 3.34 24.61
CA ILE A 620 -13.16 2.72 24.88
C ILE A 620 -13.32 1.60 25.89
N GLY A 621 -12.85 0.42 25.56
CA GLY A 621 -12.77 -0.73 26.46
C GLY A 621 -11.32 -1.19 26.61
N GLY A 622 -10.98 -1.80 27.74
CA GLY A 622 -9.70 -2.51 27.84
C GLY A 622 -9.65 -3.71 26.89
N VAL A 623 -10.80 -4.35 26.61
CA VAL A 623 -10.91 -5.45 25.64
C VAL A 623 -11.64 -4.99 24.38
N VAL A 624 -12.88 -4.47 24.52
CA VAL A 624 -13.75 -4.11 23.39
C VAL A 624 -14.21 -2.66 23.48
N GLY A 625 -13.95 -1.83 22.47
CA GLY A 625 -14.42 -0.44 22.44
C GLY A 625 -15.94 -0.32 22.40
N ARG A 626 -16.52 -0.69 21.26
CA ARG A 626 -17.98 -0.77 21.07
C ARG A 626 -18.41 -2.21 20.86
N PHE A 627 -19.50 -2.62 21.50
CA PHE A 627 -19.94 -4.00 21.53
C PHE A 627 -21.44 -4.02 21.20
N ASP A 628 -21.83 -4.26 19.95
CA ASP A 628 -23.26 -4.29 19.56
C ASP A 628 -23.87 -5.70 19.56
N LEU A 629 -23.08 -6.75 19.27
CA LEU A 629 -23.55 -8.14 19.31
C LEU A 629 -22.37 -9.10 19.49
N GLY A 630 -22.40 -9.97 20.51
CA GLY A 630 -21.28 -10.86 20.78
C GLY A 630 -21.16 -11.37 22.22
N THR A 631 -20.04 -12.03 22.47
CA THR A 631 -19.64 -12.54 23.79
C THR A 631 -18.20 -12.16 24.09
N VAL A 632 -17.93 -11.64 25.28
CA VAL A 632 -16.57 -11.49 25.82
C VAL A 632 -16.49 -12.32 27.08
N LYS A 633 -15.57 -13.29 27.13
CA LYS A 633 -15.46 -14.16 28.29
C LYS A 633 -14.03 -14.56 28.64
N ASN A 634 -13.84 -15.00 29.88
CA ASN A 634 -12.58 -15.52 30.42
C ASN A 634 -11.35 -14.61 30.18
N THR A 635 -11.57 -13.31 30.02
CA THR A 635 -10.55 -12.37 29.54
C THR A 635 -10.07 -11.48 30.68
N SER A 636 -8.81 -11.08 30.66
CA SER A 636 -8.24 -10.21 31.69
C SER A 636 -7.60 -8.93 31.15
N VAL A 637 -7.74 -7.84 31.91
CA VAL A 637 -7.08 -6.55 31.67
C VAL A 637 -6.33 -6.14 32.92
N LYS A 638 -5.01 -5.96 32.77
CA LYS A 638 -4.09 -5.74 33.88
C LYS A 638 -3.10 -4.62 33.61
N ASN A 639 -2.68 -3.91 34.65
CA ASN A 639 -1.62 -2.89 34.58
C ASN A 639 -1.81 -1.87 33.44
N THR A 640 -3.05 -1.54 33.11
CA THR A 640 -3.43 -0.86 31.88
C THR A 640 -4.04 0.50 32.18
N SER A 641 -3.66 1.52 31.39
CA SER A 641 -4.25 2.85 31.45
C SER A 641 -5.23 3.03 30.30
N ILE A 642 -6.47 3.43 30.60
CA ILE A 642 -7.55 3.58 29.62
C ILE A 642 -8.10 5.00 29.71
N LYS A 643 -7.97 5.79 28.65
CA LYS A 643 -8.37 7.21 28.62
C LYS A 643 -9.26 7.54 27.45
N GLY A 644 -10.50 7.97 27.73
CA GLY A 644 -11.50 8.35 26.73
C GLY A 644 -12.31 9.56 27.12
N VAL A 645 -13.42 9.78 26.41
CA VAL A 645 -14.36 10.87 26.69
C VAL A 645 -15.62 10.33 27.39
N ASP A 646 -16.52 9.65 26.67
CA ASP A 646 -17.84 9.34 27.22
C ASP A 646 -17.92 7.98 27.92
N SER A 647 -17.84 6.89 27.16
CA SER A 647 -18.09 5.51 27.62
C SER A 647 -16.77 4.76 27.72
N VAL A 648 -16.25 4.64 28.93
CA VAL A 648 -14.96 4.01 29.21
C VAL A 648 -15.12 2.86 30.18
N GLY A 649 -14.75 1.64 29.75
CA GLY A 649 -14.82 0.43 30.55
C GLY A 649 -13.50 -0.30 30.64
N GLY A 650 -13.23 -0.98 31.76
CA GLY A 650 -12.04 -1.83 31.86
C GLY A 650 -12.10 -3.06 30.95
N ILE A 651 -13.29 -3.58 30.64
CA ILE A 651 -13.49 -4.64 29.64
C ILE A 651 -14.14 -4.07 28.38
N ALA A 652 -15.31 -3.44 28.51
CA ALA A 652 -16.09 -2.97 27.38
C ALA A 652 -16.53 -1.51 27.53
N GLY A 653 -16.29 -0.69 26.50
CA GLY A 653 -16.67 0.73 26.53
C GLY A 653 -18.18 0.92 26.52
N ARG A 654 -18.83 0.41 25.46
CA ARG A 654 -20.28 0.53 25.28
C ARG A 654 -20.93 -0.78 24.81
N PRO A 655 -21.32 -1.67 25.73
CA PRO A 655 -22.16 -2.82 25.44
C PRO A 655 -23.59 -2.43 25.08
N ILE A 656 -24.04 -2.92 23.93
CA ILE A 656 -25.35 -2.73 23.33
C ILE A 656 -25.84 -4.10 22.88
N THR A 657 -27.15 -4.35 22.91
CA THR A 657 -27.75 -5.50 22.22
C THR A 657 -28.33 -5.03 20.90
N ARG A 658 -27.86 -5.54 19.76
CA ARG A 658 -28.45 -5.26 18.44
C ARG A 658 -28.57 -6.54 17.64
N GLY A 659 -29.78 -7.08 17.59
CA GLY A 659 -30.07 -8.29 16.82
C GLY A 659 -29.76 -9.61 17.55
N GLY A 660 -29.52 -9.55 18.87
CA GLY A 660 -29.30 -10.73 19.71
C GLY A 660 -28.84 -10.36 21.13
N ASP A 661 -28.76 -11.38 21.98
CA ASP A 661 -28.26 -11.25 23.35
C ASP A 661 -26.75 -10.99 23.38
N CYS A 662 -26.28 -10.30 24.42
CA CYS A 662 -24.87 -9.98 24.62
C CYS A 662 -24.39 -10.45 25.99
N PHE A 663 -23.17 -10.98 26.03
CA PHE A 663 -22.59 -11.58 27.23
C PHE A 663 -21.21 -11.03 27.55
N ILE A 664 -20.99 -10.64 28.82
CA ILE A 664 -19.67 -10.38 29.40
C ILE A 664 -19.54 -11.30 30.61
N ASP A 665 -18.71 -12.33 30.52
CA ASP A 665 -18.70 -13.42 31.51
C ASP A 665 -17.29 -13.79 31.96
N GLY A 666 -17.04 -13.86 33.27
CA GLY A 666 -15.74 -14.34 33.75
C GLY A 666 -14.59 -13.41 33.34
N CYS A 667 -14.79 -12.08 33.38
CA CYS A 667 -13.73 -11.14 33.02
C CYS A 667 -13.09 -10.51 34.25
N LEU A 668 -11.78 -10.26 34.22
CA LEU A 668 -11.00 -9.73 35.34
C LEU A 668 -10.33 -8.40 34.99
N VAL A 669 -10.46 -7.41 35.87
CA VAL A 669 -9.77 -6.12 35.80
C VAL A 669 -8.91 -5.92 37.05
N GLU A 670 -7.62 -5.70 36.86
CA GLU A 670 -6.64 -5.64 37.96
C GLU A 670 -5.58 -4.56 37.71
N THR A 671 -5.48 -3.59 38.62
CA THR A 671 -4.52 -2.48 38.51
C THR A 671 -4.74 -1.71 37.21
N VAL A 672 -5.95 -1.17 37.05
CA VAL A 672 -6.35 -0.40 35.87
C VAL A 672 -6.72 1.02 36.26
N ASP A 673 -6.22 1.98 35.48
CA ASP A 673 -6.56 3.39 35.62
C ASP A 673 -7.47 3.80 34.45
N ILE A 674 -8.70 4.18 34.78
CA ILE A 674 -9.70 4.69 33.82
C ILE A 674 -9.76 6.21 33.97
N THR A 675 -9.68 6.92 32.86
CA THR A 675 -9.88 8.37 32.79
C THR A 675 -10.93 8.70 31.74
N GLY A 676 -11.92 9.54 32.08
CA GLY A 676 -12.87 10.07 31.10
C GLY A 676 -13.77 11.15 31.66
N THR A 677 -14.97 11.28 31.09
CA THR A 677 -15.87 12.42 31.32
C THR A 677 -17.19 11.99 31.98
N TYR A 678 -17.94 11.05 31.40
CA TYR A 678 -19.34 10.83 31.81
C TYR A 678 -19.72 9.43 32.29
N TYR A 679 -19.28 8.35 31.63
CA TYR A 679 -19.74 6.97 31.89
C TYR A 679 -18.55 6.04 32.06
N LEU A 680 -18.15 5.82 33.30
CA LEU A 680 -16.89 5.15 33.63
C LEU A 680 -17.18 3.92 34.49
N GLY A 681 -16.76 2.74 34.04
CA GLY A 681 -17.02 1.50 34.78
C GLY A 681 -15.84 0.55 34.79
N GLY A 682 -15.65 -0.16 35.90
CA GLY A 682 -14.56 -1.13 36.01
C GLY A 682 -14.64 -2.23 34.96
N ILE A 683 -15.83 -2.76 34.66
CA ILE A 683 -16.05 -3.73 33.59
C ILE A 683 -16.65 -3.05 32.36
N ALA A 684 -17.78 -2.34 32.52
CA ALA A 684 -18.51 -1.73 31.41
C ALA A 684 -18.75 -0.23 31.62
N GLY A 685 -18.42 0.60 30.64
CA GLY A 685 -18.69 2.04 30.72
C GLY A 685 -20.18 2.37 30.64
N TYR A 686 -20.82 1.97 29.53
CA TYR A 686 -22.22 2.26 29.27
C TYR A 686 -22.97 1.08 28.64
N ILE A 687 -23.88 0.49 29.41
CA ILE A 687 -24.79 -0.58 29.00
C ILE A 687 -26.09 0.01 28.44
N TYR A 688 -26.43 -0.36 27.21
CA TYR A 688 -27.66 0.05 26.52
C TYR A 688 -28.31 -1.16 25.82
N PRO A 689 -29.11 -1.98 26.52
CA PRO A 689 -29.89 -3.02 25.86
C PRO A 689 -30.99 -2.39 25.00
N ASP A 690 -31.11 -2.83 23.75
CA ASP A 690 -32.23 -2.57 22.86
C ASP A 690 -33.43 -3.45 23.24
N SER A 691 -34.61 -3.11 22.71
CA SER A 691 -35.86 -3.82 22.96
C SER A 691 -35.72 -5.32 22.68
N ASP A 692 -36.31 -6.16 23.54
CA ASP A 692 -36.45 -7.61 23.39
C ASP A 692 -35.17 -8.47 23.54
N TYR A 693 -34.00 -7.87 23.71
CA TYR A 693 -32.74 -8.60 23.90
C TYR A 693 -32.19 -8.44 25.32
N LEU A 694 -31.49 -9.48 25.78
CA LEU A 694 -30.88 -9.53 27.10
C LEU A 694 -29.39 -9.17 27.03
N LEU A 695 -28.96 -8.26 27.89
CA LEU A 695 -27.54 -8.07 28.20
C LEU A 695 -27.21 -8.67 29.56
N THR A 696 -26.27 -9.61 29.60
CA THR A 696 -25.80 -10.24 30.84
C THR A 696 -24.32 -9.96 31.07
N LEU A 697 -24.02 -9.35 32.22
CA LEU A 697 -22.67 -9.26 32.78
C LEU A 697 -22.62 -10.16 34.01
N ALA A 698 -21.83 -11.23 33.95
CA ALA A 698 -21.77 -12.24 34.99
C ALA A 698 -20.33 -12.57 35.37
N ASN A 699 -20.12 -13.02 36.61
CA ASN A 699 -18.87 -13.61 37.06
C ASN A 699 -17.63 -12.73 36.86
N CYS A 700 -17.79 -11.40 36.85
CA CYS A 700 -16.69 -10.48 36.58
C CYS A 700 -16.06 -9.96 37.88
N GLY A 701 -14.76 -9.69 37.85
CA GLY A 701 -14.00 -9.22 39.00
C GLY A 701 -13.24 -7.94 38.73
N VAL A 702 -13.22 -7.04 39.71
CA VAL A 702 -12.36 -5.86 39.74
C VAL A 702 -11.57 -5.88 41.05
N LYS A 703 -10.23 -6.01 40.97
CA LYS A 703 -9.35 -6.15 42.15
C LYS A 703 -8.65 -4.85 42.59
N SER A 704 -8.40 -3.95 41.64
CA SER A 704 -7.81 -2.63 41.87
C SER A 704 -8.13 -1.72 40.70
N LEU A 705 -8.82 -0.61 40.97
CA LEU A 705 -9.34 0.29 39.95
C LEU A 705 -9.30 1.73 40.41
N THR A 706 -8.68 2.60 39.61
CA THR A 706 -8.81 4.04 39.73
C THR A 706 -9.71 4.56 38.61
N ILE A 707 -10.75 5.32 38.93
CA ILE A 707 -11.55 6.05 37.95
C ILE A 707 -11.39 7.55 38.20
N ASN A 708 -10.95 8.27 37.16
CA ASN A 708 -10.76 9.71 37.16
C ASN A 708 -11.72 10.36 36.14
N SER A 709 -12.63 11.18 36.63
CA SER A 709 -13.49 12.00 35.79
C SER A 709 -12.95 13.43 35.66
N SER A 710 -12.96 13.98 34.44
CA SER A 710 -12.73 15.40 34.21
C SER A 710 -13.98 16.26 34.44
N GLU A 711 -15.15 15.65 34.62
CA GLU A 711 -16.42 16.34 34.83
C GLU A 711 -17.10 15.91 36.13
N SER A 712 -17.90 16.84 36.63
CA SER A 712 -18.62 16.69 37.90
C SER A 712 -19.97 15.99 37.76
N ASP A 713 -20.61 16.04 36.59
CA ASP A 713 -21.80 15.21 36.27
C ASP A 713 -21.38 13.87 35.66
N CYS A 714 -20.64 13.08 36.44
CA CYS A 714 -20.17 11.76 36.01
C CYS A 714 -20.93 10.61 36.69
N ARG A 715 -20.96 9.48 35.98
CA ARG A 715 -21.63 8.24 36.36
C ARG A 715 -20.55 7.16 36.43
N MET A 716 -20.13 6.85 37.64
CA MET A 716 -18.96 6.02 37.90
C MET A 716 -19.36 4.79 38.69
N GLY A 717 -19.02 3.60 38.19
CA GLY A 717 -19.32 2.35 38.88
C GLY A 717 -18.11 1.44 39.02
N GLY A 718 -18.02 0.74 40.14
CA GLY A 718 -17.00 -0.28 40.34
C GLY A 718 -17.10 -1.40 39.29
N VAL A 719 -18.32 -1.74 38.84
CA VAL A 719 -18.55 -2.71 37.76
C VAL A 719 -19.07 -2.01 36.50
N VAL A 720 -20.14 -1.21 36.59
CA VAL A 720 -20.78 -0.54 35.44
C VAL A 720 -20.97 0.95 35.68
N GLY A 721 -20.55 1.79 34.74
CA GLY A 721 -20.77 3.24 34.83
C GLY A 721 -22.26 3.62 34.72
N TRP A 722 -22.89 3.31 33.58
CA TRP A 722 -24.30 3.57 33.35
C TRP A 722 -25.02 2.36 32.76
N VAL A 723 -26.17 1.99 33.33
CA VAL A 723 -27.19 1.15 32.69
C VAL A 723 -28.36 2.00 32.23
N ARG A 724 -28.63 2.03 30.91
CA ARG A 724 -29.81 2.68 30.35
C ARG A 724 -30.70 1.67 29.63
N LEU A 725 -31.85 1.42 30.22
CA LEU A 725 -32.91 0.62 29.63
C LEU A 725 -33.75 1.51 28.69
N THR A 726 -34.15 0.99 27.52
CA THR A 726 -34.85 1.78 26.50
C THR A 726 -36.36 1.80 26.66
N ASP A 727 -36.95 0.69 27.07
CA ASP A 727 -38.39 0.50 27.19
C ASP A 727 -38.74 -0.65 28.17
N ALA A 728 -40.02 -1.04 28.24
CA ALA A 728 -40.52 -2.12 29.09
C ALA A 728 -39.89 -3.49 28.80
N ASN A 729 -39.42 -3.73 27.58
CA ASN A 729 -38.88 -5.01 27.14
C ASN A 729 -37.34 -5.05 27.21
N SER A 730 -36.72 -3.95 27.61
CA SER A 730 -35.27 -3.86 27.76
C SER A 730 -34.83 -4.55 29.04
N ASN A 731 -33.89 -5.49 28.95
CA ASN A 731 -33.47 -6.32 30.09
C ASN A 731 -31.95 -6.29 30.27
N ALA A 732 -31.49 -6.04 31.50
CA ALA A 732 -30.09 -6.16 31.88
C ALA A 732 -29.92 -6.98 33.17
N ARG A 733 -28.88 -7.81 33.22
CA ARG A 733 -28.51 -8.64 34.37
C ARG A 733 -27.05 -8.40 34.74
N ILE A 734 -26.80 -7.99 35.99
CA ILE A 734 -25.47 -7.89 36.58
C ILE A 734 -25.39 -8.92 37.71
N LEU A 735 -24.64 -9.99 37.49
CA LEU A 735 -24.68 -11.19 38.32
C LEU A 735 -23.30 -11.55 38.85
N ASN A 736 -23.23 -12.05 40.09
CA ASN A 736 -22.06 -12.68 40.69
C ASN A 736 -20.74 -11.93 40.42
N SER A 737 -20.75 -10.60 40.54
CA SER A 737 -19.61 -9.77 40.17
C SER A 737 -19.12 -8.97 41.36
N TYR A 738 -17.81 -8.79 41.46
CA TYR A 738 -17.19 -8.09 42.59
C TYR A 738 -16.37 -6.88 42.15
N ALA A 739 -16.36 -5.84 42.99
CA ALA A 739 -15.53 -4.68 42.80
C ALA A 739 -14.84 -4.25 44.10
N HIS A 740 -13.51 -4.40 44.13
CA HIS A 740 -12.66 -4.17 45.28
C HIS A 740 -11.50 -3.22 44.99
N SER A 741 -11.03 -2.55 46.05
CA SER A 741 -9.91 -1.61 46.03
C SER A 741 -10.13 -0.50 44.99
N LEU A 742 -11.20 0.26 45.23
CA LEU A 742 -11.69 1.28 44.32
C LEU A 742 -11.14 2.65 44.70
N THR A 743 -10.92 3.51 43.72
CA THR A 743 -10.63 4.93 43.95
C THR A 743 -11.35 5.76 42.89
N PHE A 744 -12.16 6.71 43.31
CA PHE A 744 -12.94 7.59 42.43
C PHE A 744 -12.54 9.05 42.64
N VAL A 745 -12.23 9.73 41.55
CA VAL A 745 -11.80 11.13 41.55
C VAL A 745 -12.62 11.94 40.56
N TYR A 746 -13.13 13.10 40.99
CA TYR A 746 -13.89 14.02 40.15
C TYR A 746 -13.78 15.46 40.67
N PRO A 747 -13.92 16.50 39.82
CA PRO A 747 -13.83 17.89 40.24
C PRO A 747 -15.03 18.33 41.09
N SER A 748 -14.80 19.21 42.07
CA SER A 748 -15.86 19.81 42.89
C SER A 748 -16.75 20.75 42.05
N SER A 749 -18.07 20.53 42.05
CA SER A 749 -19.04 21.44 41.41
C SER A 749 -20.45 21.30 42.03
N ALA A 750 -21.40 22.12 41.56
CA ALA A 750 -22.82 22.06 41.94
C ALA A 750 -23.58 20.84 41.37
N SER A 751 -23.04 20.16 40.36
CA SER A 751 -23.62 18.94 39.78
C SER A 751 -23.24 17.73 40.63
N LYS A 752 -24.22 16.87 40.94
CA LYS A 752 -24.02 15.70 41.82
C LYS A 752 -23.59 14.48 41.00
N PRO A 753 -22.34 13.99 41.13
CA PRO A 753 -21.94 12.75 40.47
C PRO A 753 -22.64 11.55 41.13
N ALA A 754 -22.85 10.50 40.33
CA ALA A 754 -23.39 9.23 40.79
C ALA A 754 -22.25 8.19 40.86
N VAL A 755 -21.92 7.75 42.07
CA VAL A 755 -20.83 6.82 42.34
C VAL A 755 -21.37 5.56 43.01
N GLY A 756 -21.29 4.43 42.32
CA GLY A 756 -21.80 3.15 42.80
C GLY A 756 -20.71 2.11 42.96
N GLY A 757 -20.78 1.29 44.01
CA GLY A 757 -19.87 0.16 44.17
C GLY A 757 -20.04 -0.87 43.06
N VAL A 758 -21.27 -1.07 42.58
CA VAL A 758 -21.56 -1.93 41.42
C VAL A 758 -21.94 -1.08 40.20
N ILE A 759 -23.00 -0.28 40.29
CA ILE A 759 -23.55 0.50 39.17
C ILE A 759 -23.53 1.99 39.52
N GLY A 760 -22.90 2.83 38.72
CA GLY A 760 -22.90 4.28 38.95
C GLY A 760 -24.29 4.88 38.82
N TYR A 761 -24.93 4.68 37.67
CA TYR A 761 -26.24 5.26 37.37
C TYR A 761 -27.12 4.25 36.63
N ALA A 762 -28.40 4.18 36.99
CA ALA A 762 -29.39 3.35 36.32
C ALA A 762 -30.61 4.20 35.92
N SER A 763 -31.02 4.10 34.66
CA SER A 763 -32.14 4.88 34.13
C SER A 763 -32.96 4.20 33.05
N MET A 764 -34.19 4.69 32.87
CA MET A 764 -35.10 4.34 31.80
C MET A 764 -35.29 5.54 30.87
N ARG A 765 -35.33 5.28 29.55
CA ARG A 765 -35.58 6.33 28.54
C ARG A 765 -37.04 6.76 28.51
N ASP A 766 -37.96 5.79 28.62
CA ASP A 766 -39.40 6.00 28.50
C ASP A 766 -40.11 5.84 29.86
N SER A 767 -41.43 6.05 29.89
CA SER A 767 -42.24 6.03 31.12
C SER A 767 -42.61 4.63 31.64
N ASP A 768 -42.32 3.58 30.87
CA ASP A 768 -42.57 2.20 31.27
C ASP A 768 -41.52 1.70 32.26
N GLN A 769 -41.56 0.42 32.67
CA GLN A 769 -40.55 -0.22 33.53
C GLN A 769 -39.87 -1.37 32.77
N GLY A 770 -38.61 -1.17 32.37
CA GLY A 770 -37.71 -2.24 31.93
C GLY A 770 -37.11 -2.96 33.14
N SER A 771 -36.49 -4.13 32.94
CA SER A 771 -35.99 -4.95 34.04
C SER A 771 -34.47 -4.84 34.21
N LEU A 772 -34.03 -4.41 35.38
CA LEU A 772 -32.65 -4.54 35.83
C LEU A 772 -32.56 -5.51 37.02
N LEU A 773 -31.80 -6.58 36.87
CA LEU A 773 -31.47 -7.51 37.97
C LEU A 773 -30.02 -7.33 38.39
N VAL A 774 -29.79 -7.09 39.67
CA VAL A 774 -28.47 -7.13 40.31
C VAL A 774 -28.49 -8.21 41.38
N ALA A 775 -27.67 -9.26 41.23
CA ALA A 775 -27.72 -10.37 42.17
C ALA A 775 -26.35 -11.00 42.43
N GLY A 776 -26.07 -11.38 43.68
CA GLY A 776 -24.79 -12.02 44.04
C GLY A 776 -23.59 -11.09 43.94
N CYS A 777 -23.79 -9.77 43.84
CA CYS A 777 -22.71 -8.82 43.63
C CYS A 777 -22.12 -8.34 44.96
N THR A 778 -20.83 -8.03 44.95
CA THR A 778 -20.13 -7.53 46.14
C THR A 778 -19.29 -6.29 45.82
N SER A 779 -19.25 -5.33 46.75
CA SER A 779 -18.32 -4.19 46.64
C SER A 779 -17.83 -3.73 48.01
N ASN A 780 -16.57 -3.33 48.08
CA ASN A 780 -15.98 -2.74 49.28
C ASN A 780 -15.93 -1.21 49.26
N LEU A 781 -16.70 -0.57 48.36
CA LEU A 781 -16.77 0.88 48.27
C LEU A 781 -17.11 1.52 49.62
N SER A 782 -16.30 2.49 50.01
CA SER A 782 -16.44 3.33 51.19
C SER A 782 -16.38 4.81 50.81
N LYS A 783 -16.75 5.71 51.74
CA LYS A 783 -16.59 7.17 51.52
C LYS A 783 -15.13 7.60 51.36
N ALA A 784 -14.18 6.84 51.93
CA ALA A 784 -12.76 7.17 51.86
C ALA A 784 -12.18 6.98 50.44
N ASP A 785 -12.81 6.11 49.65
CA ASP A 785 -12.40 5.79 48.28
C ASP A 785 -12.74 6.91 47.28
N VAL A 786 -13.52 7.90 47.71
CA VAL A 786 -13.96 9.02 46.87
C VAL A 786 -13.25 10.30 47.30
N ASN A 787 -12.48 10.92 46.39
CA ASN A 787 -11.77 12.19 46.61
C ASN A 787 -11.00 12.29 47.95
N GLY A 788 -10.41 11.19 48.44
CA GLY A 788 -9.62 11.19 49.68
C GLY A 788 -10.40 11.47 50.97
N GLY A 789 -11.71 11.21 50.98
CA GLY A 789 -12.55 11.30 52.18
C GLY A 789 -13.06 12.71 52.53
N SER A 790 -12.79 13.74 51.71
CA SER A 790 -13.44 15.04 51.83
C SER A 790 -14.89 14.94 51.32
N VAL A 791 -15.80 14.56 52.21
CA VAL A 791 -17.24 14.51 51.94
C VAL A 791 -17.72 15.91 51.54
N PRO A 792 -18.30 16.12 50.34
CA PRO A 792 -18.96 17.38 50.03
C PRO A 792 -20.07 17.63 51.04
N SER A 793 -20.25 18.86 51.51
CA SER A 793 -21.30 19.23 52.47
C SER A 793 -22.69 18.74 52.03
N ASP A 794 -23.62 18.51 52.95
CA ASP A 794 -24.95 17.88 52.70
C ASP A 794 -25.80 18.53 51.59
N THR A 795 -25.48 19.75 51.16
CA THR A 795 -26.11 20.44 50.03
C THR A 795 -25.46 20.15 48.66
N ASP A 796 -24.21 19.68 48.63
CA ASP A 796 -23.35 19.38 47.46
C ASP A 796 -22.95 17.89 47.36
N ALA A 797 -23.52 17.01 48.19
CA ALA A 797 -23.10 15.62 48.32
C ALA A 797 -23.37 14.81 47.04
N ALA A 798 -22.29 14.22 46.49
CA ALA A 798 -22.36 13.17 45.50
C ALA A 798 -23.30 12.04 45.94
N LEU A 799 -23.95 11.42 44.97
CA LEU A 799 -24.84 10.29 45.18
C LEU A 799 -23.99 9.02 45.24
N ILE A 800 -23.53 8.70 46.45
CA ILE A 800 -22.64 7.56 46.71
C ILE A 800 -23.46 6.43 47.34
N GLY A 801 -23.42 5.24 46.74
CA GLY A 801 -24.07 4.07 47.30
C GLY A 801 -23.35 2.76 46.99
N ALA A 802 -23.52 1.79 47.89
CA ALA A 802 -22.78 0.53 47.82
C ALA A 802 -23.15 -0.32 46.59
N VAL A 803 -24.44 -0.33 46.20
CA VAL A 803 -24.91 -0.95 44.95
C VAL A 803 -24.93 0.09 43.84
N PHE A 804 -25.76 1.12 44.04
CA PHE A 804 -26.08 2.15 43.07
C PHE A 804 -25.58 3.50 43.52
N GLY A 805 -25.02 4.28 42.60
CA GLY A 805 -24.87 5.72 42.81
C GLY A 805 -26.22 6.43 42.73
N LEU A 806 -27.02 6.17 41.69
CA LEU A 806 -28.40 6.67 41.56
C LEU A 806 -29.27 5.75 40.66
N VAL A 807 -30.51 5.54 41.08
CA VAL A 807 -31.59 4.94 40.27
C VAL A 807 -32.71 5.96 40.11
N VAL A 808 -33.12 6.28 38.89
CA VAL A 808 -34.24 7.20 38.65
C VAL A 808 -35.60 6.50 38.75
N ASP A 809 -36.63 7.25 39.14
CA ASP A 809 -37.94 6.69 39.52
C ASP A 809 -38.62 5.84 38.43
N ASN A 810 -38.37 6.03 37.15
CA ASN A 810 -38.95 5.17 36.10
C ASN A 810 -38.23 3.82 35.92
N THR A 811 -37.19 3.50 36.70
CA THR A 811 -36.38 2.27 36.54
C THR A 811 -36.75 1.22 37.59
N ALA A 812 -37.26 0.06 37.15
CA ALA A 812 -37.47 -1.09 38.03
C ALA A 812 -36.17 -1.88 38.19
N ALA A 813 -35.57 -1.78 39.37
CA ALA A 813 -34.37 -2.54 39.71
C ALA A 813 -34.68 -3.56 40.81
N THR A 814 -34.25 -4.80 40.62
CA THR A 814 -34.32 -5.85 41.62
C THR A 814 -32.92 -6.16 42.13
N VAL A 815 -32.71 -6.08 43.45
CA VAL A 815 -31.42 -6.39 44.08
C VAL A 815 -31.58 -7.57 45.02
N LYS A 816 -30.74 -8.60 44.86
CA LYS A 816 -30.83 -9.84 45.63
C LYS A 816 -29.47 -10.36 46.07
N GLU A 817 -29.38 -10.81 47.32
CA GLU A 817 -28.25 -11.62 47.81
C GLU A 817 -26.89 -10.95 47.55
N CYS A 818 -26.76 -9.67 47.92
CA CYS A 818 -25.56 -8.87 47.70
C CYS A 818 -24.92 -8.44 49.04
N ALA A 819 -23.58 -8.38 49.07
CA ALA A 819 -22.77 -8.03 50.24
C ALA A 819 -21.95 -6.75 50.06
N PHE A 820 -22.00 -5.83 51.01
CA PHE A 820 -21.29 -4.55 50.93
C PHE A 820 -20.65 -4.07 52.24
N VAL A 821 -19.66 -3.18 52.12
CA VAL A 821 -19.18 -2.37 53.24
C VAL A 821 -20.20 -1.26 53.55
N ASN A 822 -20.59 -1.13 54.81
CA ASN A 822 -21.58 -0.15 55.29
C ASN A 822 -21.01 0.83 56.33
N ASP A 823 -19.70 1.08 56.28
CA ASP A 823 -19.06 2.08 57.13
C ASP A 823 -19.53 3.49 56.72
N GLY A 824 -20.50 4.04 57.45
CA GLY A 824 -21.07 5.36 57.21
C GLY A 824 -22.42 5.40 56.48
N GLY A 825 -23.17 4.29 56.48
CA GLY A 825 -24.58 4.26 56.04
C GLY A 825 -24.80 4.22 54.53
N LEU A 826 -23.81 3.76 53.76
CA LEU A 826 -23.86 3.70 52.28
C LEU A 826 -24.94 2.76 51.73
N LEU A 827 -25.38 1.79 52.53
CA LEU A 827 -26.55 0.97 52.17
C LEU A 827 -27.86 1.77 52.10
N ALA A 828 -27.91 2.93 52.77
CA ALA A 828 -29.04 3.86 52.71
C ALA A 828 -28.86 4.94 51.62
N GLY A 829 -27.91 4.76 50.68
CA GLY A 829 -27.78 5.58 49.47
C GLY A 829 -29.08 5.61 48.64
N PRO A 830 -29.17 6.37 47.54
CA PRO A 830 -30.44 6.66 46.85
C PRO A 830 -31.00 5.44 46.11
N ILE A 831 -31.59 4.55 46.90
CA ILE A 831 -32.47 3.46 46.51
C ILE A 831 -33.84 4.12 46.30
N GLY A 832 -34.18 4.42 45.04
CA GLY A 832 -35.47 5.00 44.69
C GLY A 832 -36.64 4.10 45.07
N SER A 833 -37.86 4.64 45.09
CA SER A 833 -39.08 3.90 45.45
C SER A 833 -39.36 2.66 44.56
N ASN A 834 -38.72 2.58 43.40
CA ASN A 834 -38.86 1.51 42.41
C ASN A 834 -37.73 0.46 42.45
N VAL A 835 -36.91 0.47 43.50
CA VAL A 835 -35.93 -0.59 43.76
C VAL A 835 -36.53 -1.62 44.71
N ASN A 836 -36.71 -2.84 44.24
CA ASN A 836 -37.07 -3.98 45.07
C ASN A 836 -35.78 -4.65 45.59
N ALA A 837 -35.44 -4.34 46.84
CA ALA A 837 -34.30 -4.93 47.53
C ALA A 837 -34.77 -6.06 48.47
N SER A 838 -34.27 -7.27 48.24
CA SER A 838 -34.50 -8.42 49.13
C SER A 838 -33.15 -9.08 49.47
N ALA A 839 -32.80 -9.21 50.74
CA ALA A 839 -31.52 -9.77 51.21
C ALA A 839 -30.27 -9.00 50.72
N ILE A 840 -30.19 -7.70 51.05
CA ILE A 840 -28.94 -6.92 50.97
C ILE A 840 -28.30 -6.90 52.36
N GLU A 841 -27.05 -7.32 52.47
CA GLU A 841 -26.32 -7.32 53.74
C GLU A 841 -25.18 -6.30 53.73
N GLY A 842 -25.07 -5.55 54.84
CA GLY A 842 -24.03 -4.57 55.07
C GLY A 842 -23.17 -4.96 56.23
N TYR A 843 -21.88 -5.02 55.98
CA TYR A 843 -20.87 -5.38 56.97
C TYR A 843 -19.98 -4.17 57.27
N SER A 844 -19.37 -4.12 58.44
CA SER A 844 -18.26 -3.20 58.66
C SER A 844 -17.08 -3.59 57.75
N SER A 845 -16.16 -2.67 57.48
CA SER A 845 -14.93 -3.00 56.75
C SER A 845 -14.14 -4.17 57.38
N THR A 846 -14.21 -4.33 58.70
CA THR A 846 -13.53 -5.42 59.43
C THR A 846 -14.16 -6.79 59.20
N ASP A 847 -15.48 -6.85 59.02
CA ASP A 847 -16.24 -8.10 58.96
C ASP A 847 -16.63 -8.47 57.52
N TYR A 848 -16.41 -7.56 56.58
CA TYR A 848 -16.78 -7.70 55.18
C TYR A 848 -16.12 -8.89 54.50
N ALA A 849 -14.81 -9.09 54.68
CA ALA A 849 -14.06 -10.10 53.94
C ALA A 849 -14.59 -11.53 54.19
N SER A 850 -14.78 -11.92 55.46
CA SER A 850 -15.31 -13.24 55.82
C SER A 850 -16.78 -13.43 55.45
N SER A 851 -17.57 -12.34 55.47
CA SER A 851 -19.01 -12.41 55.27
C SER A 851 -19.40 -12.39 53.79
N ALA A 852 -18.68 -11.62 52.97
CA ALA A 852 -18.85 -11.59 51.52
C ALA A 852 -18.52 -12.95 50.89
N SER A 853 -17.45 -13.61 51.35
CA SER A 853 -17.09 -14.95 50.89
C SER A 853 -18.15 -16.01 51.24
N ALA A 854 -18.74 -15.93 52.44
CA ALA A 854 -19.82 -16.83 52.84
C ALA A 854 -21.09 -16.64 51.99
N GLN A 855 -21.47 -15.39 51.68
CA GLN A 855 -22.60 -15.10 50.80
C GLN A 855 -22.38 -15.59 49.37
N LEU A 856 -21.21 -15.34 48.78
CA LEU A 856 -20.84 -15.82 47.44
C LEU A 856 -20.94 -17.36 47.34
N GLY A 857 -20.50 -18.08 48.39
CA GLY A 857 -20.63 -19.53 48.47
C GLY A 857 -22.09 -20.02 48.54
N SER A 858 -23.00 -19.26 49.16
CA SER A 858 -24.42 -19.59 49.23
C SER A 858 -25.20 -19.28 47.94
N PHE A 859 -24.89 -18.14 47.30
CA PHE A 859 -25.46 -17.69 46.03
C PHE A 859 -25.15 -18.66 44.88
N ALA A 860 -23.99 -19.35 44.96
CA ALA A 860 -23.57 -20.35 43.98
C ALA A 860 -24.58 -21.48 43.73
N SER A 861 -25.51 -21.70 44.66
CA SER A 861 -26.49 -22.79 44.64
C SER A 861 -27.90 -22.40 44.16
N SER A 862 -28.21 -21.12 43.97
CA SER A 862 -29.59 -20.62 43.81
C SER A 862 -30.06 -20.41 42.35
N PHE A 863 -29.17 -20.49 41.35
CA PHE A 863 -29.53 -20.34 39.92
C PHE A 863 -29.16 -21.58 39.10
N SER A 864 -30.16 -22.32 38.60
CA SER A 864 -29.99 -23.49 37.73
C SER A 864 -29.71 -23.15 36.26
N ASP A 865 -30.12 -21.97 35.82
CA ASP A 865 -30.18 -21.60 34.40
C ASP A 865 -28.89 -20.93 33.89
N TYR A 866 -27.95 -20.65 34.78
CA TYR A 866 -26.61 -20.14 34.47
C TYR A 866 -25.59 -20.84 35.39
N PRO A 867 -24.89 -21.89 34.93
CA PRO A 867 -23.98 -22.64 35.77
C PRO A 867 -22.81 -21.74 36.19
N LEU A 868 -22.70 -21.51 37.49
CA LEU A 868 -21.59 -20.78 38.09
C LEU A 868 -20.37 -21.70 38.03
N ASN A 869 -19.55 -21.52 36.99
CA ASN A 869 -18.28 -22.23 36.89
C ASN A 869 -17.40 -21.73 38.04
N ASN A 870 -16.97 -22.63 38.92
CA ASN A 870 -16.01 -22.33 39.98
C ASN A 870 -14.75 -21.73 39.37
N TRP A 871 -14.51 -20.44 39.58
CA TRP A 871 -13.24 -19.83 39.19
C TRP A 871 -12.16 -20.19 40.20
N THR A 872 -11.12 -20.89 39.75
CA THR A 872 -9.77 -20.82 40.34
C THR A 872 -8.96 -19.82 39.54
N VAL A 873 -8.80 -18.59 40.01
CA VAL A 873 -7.80 -17.66 39.45
C VAL A 873 -6.43 -18.08 39.97
N SER A 874 -5.53 -18.50 39.07
CA SER A 874 -4.10 -18.61 39.35
C SER A 874 -3.57 -17.21 39.73
N GLY A 875 -3.35 -16.97 41.02
CA GLY A 875 -2.91 -15.67 41.53
C GLY A 875 -3.48 -15.26 42.90
N GLY A 876 -4.35 -16.07 43.50
CA GLY A 876 -4.85 -15.84 44.85
C GLY A 876 -6.18 -15.08 44.87
N LEU A 877 -7.15 -15.74 45.52
CA LEU A 877 -8.60 -15.51 45.59
C LEU A 877 -9.36 -16.01 44.34
N PRO A 878 -10.25 -17.02 44.50
CA PRO A 878 -11.22 -17.09 45.60
C PRO A 878 -11.02 -18.30 46.54
N VAL A 879 -10.66 -18.07 47.81
CA VAL A 879 -10.75 -19.06 48.88
C VAL A 879 -11.03 -18.34 50.21
N ASN A 880 -12.21 -18.66 50.77
CA ASN A 880 -12.76 -18.32 52.09
C ASN A 880 -13.15 -16.89 52.44
#